data_AF-N9CUQ5-F1
#
_entry.id   AF-N9CUQ5-F1
#
_cell.length_a   1.000
_cell.length_b   1.000
_cell.length_c   1.000
_cell.angle_alpha   90.00
_cell.angle_beta   90.00
_cell.angle_gamma   90.00
#
_symmetry.space_group_name_H-M   'P 1'
#
loop_
_entity.id
_entity.type
_entity.pdbx_description
1 polymer ?
#
loop_
_entity_poly.entity_id
_entity_poly.type
_entity_poly.pdbx_seq_one_letter_code
_entity_poly.pdbx_strand_id
1 'polypeptide(L)'
;MKHFKKGLLGVMVITAMTLMAAEDRTIHVNTFEDEDNVNMNQCSLREAIKTASLNKAYGGCSAGNTGSGQTDYIQLEAGTYKLNKEIVPESKVVIFGKSPYLDREKNPITFKYPALGELTSRIDAGGKSRLFNTITKTSLTLENVILENGYSADEGGALLVGGALTLNNAQILNSKSDKKGGALYLVGPGEHQVTVNNSVLQGNQATVGSVLAMQCYAGLLDVKTNIEFGANSIISNGEISNLNTFDFCGNPKVAMANNTIAKNTVNSTNGSIIYAVNTRDHNLSLESNFLLSNNTIVENSAASVLDYDDFGTKSLYYNVLAYNGNTSCRYVGSQILSDKYDAGVTAGYNAFDTVTSQCELAASARILDSMTDTNIDVKNVAIGSLLSSLTSPSKYNLFRPMYFPKVNSGGVDLLDTNSKLSCNDSDQRGLDRIVDGTLMLAPAEANSCDIGSVELRRLAAADIADLKNSSQAERLQAYENNIKELEGLIANKNTNPDFLIEFNEELKRYKELLAATKLHQKYRAIYVDPFQFVLQDEAVVNTADGTSALKEMNTENYTITETQVLGVGVLSAKDGVLDTSKLRADPTLRCEWKDDLKQIMIYRTDGKPTTSTEHVYCQYSVKSKATQAISSGILKAEFSNIQPIAKTDEYTLNYGGTLKLNVNPLVNDSDDGDGPMSTVAAEHQRPAFHRDANGKDLAIRIVRQDAGINIKPERTGSCPGEYEKYVCYGGNIEVEVRNNFSPFPYEIEYVIYDAEAEESKSAMMYFTNTAKNTNTEASGGGGSMGGLGVLGLLSLAWFRQRRKI
;
A
#
# COMPACT_ATOMS: atom_id res chain seq x y z
N MET A 1 12.05 9.42 1.32
CA MET A 1 10.74 10.07 1.62
C MET A 1 9.66 9.74 0.57
N LYS A 2 9.39 8.46 0.28
CA LYS A 2 8.31 8.03 -0.65
C LYS A 2 7.08 7.43 0.05
N HIS A 3 7.12 7.21 1.37
CA HIS A 3 6.08 6.47 2.10
C HIS A 3 5.07 7.32 2.88
N PHE A 4 5.28 8.64 3.00
CA PHE A 4 4.37 9.53 3.76
C PHE A 4 3.17 10.06 2.98
N LYS A 5 3.08 9.80 1.67
CA LYS A 5 1.96 10.30 0.86
C LYS A 5 0.72 9.40 0.88
N LYS A 6 0.77 8.23 1.52
CA LYS A 6 -0.35 7.27 1.54
C LYS A 6 -1.38 7.52 2.65
N GLY A 7 -1.03 8.23 3.73
CA GLY A 7 -1.97 8.51 4.85
C GLY A 7 -3.05 9.53 4.50
N LEU A 8 -2.72 10.57 3.73
CA LEU A 8 -3.69 11.60 3.31
C LEU A 8 -4.49 11.23 2.05
N LEU A 9 -4.22 10.07 1.44
CA LEU A 9 -4.91 9.63 0.22
C LEU A 9 -6.24 8.93 0.52
N GLY A 10 -6.49 8.55 1.79
CA GLY A 10 -7.74 7.96 2.25
C GLY A 10 -8.91 8.95 2.41
N VAL A 11 -8.65 10.26 2.39
CA VAL A 11 -9.70 11.29 2.58
C VAL A 11 -9.82 12.28 1.39
N MET A 12 -8.95 12.22 0.38
CA MET A 12 -9.05 13.08 -0.82
C MET A 12 -9.86 12.46 -1.98
N VAL A 13 -11.06 11.93 -1.70
CA VAL A 13 -12.09 11.72 -2.74
C VAL A 13 -13.30 12.64 -2.57
N ILE A 14 -13.43 13.40 -1.48
CA ILE A 14 -14.63 14.23 -1.26
C ILE A 14 -14.26 15.66 -0.83
N THR A 15 -13.62 16.44 -1.70
CA THR A 15 -13.77 17.92 -1.70
C THR A 15 -13.18 18.53 -2.98
N ALA A 16 -13.89 18.37 -4.09
CA ALA A 16 -13.85 19.30 -5.22
C ALA A 16 -15.20 19.29 -5.96
N MET A 17 -16.31 19.40 -5.22
CA MET A 17 -17.58 19.79 -5.82
C MET A 17 -17.73 21.30 -5.73
N THR A 18 -17.04 22.00 -6.62
CA THR A 18 -17.54 23.30 -7.07
C THR A 18 -18.79 23.02 -7.89
N LEU A 19 -19.97 23.28 -7.32
CA LEU A 19 -21.21 23.69 -7.99
C LEU A 19 -21.37 23.24 -9.46
N MET A 20 -21.31 21.94 -9.67
CA MET A 20 -22.26 21.19 -10.47
C MET A 20 -22.66 20.06 -9.53
N ALA A 21 -23.95 19.89 -9.24
CA ALA A 21 -24.38 18.66 -8.60
C ALA A 21 -23.90 17.52 -9.51
N ALA A 22 -22.85 16.80 -9.10
CA ALA A 22 -22.59 15.51 -9.70
C ALA A 22 -23.81 14.69 -9.31
N GLU A 23 -24.74 14.51 -10.24
CA GLU A 23 -25.87 13.61 -10.02
C GLU A 23 -25.28 12.27 -9.60
N ASP A 24 -25.57 11.85 -8.38
CA ASP A 24 -25.17 10.53 -7.90
C ASP A 24 -25.84 9.49 -8.81
N ARG A 25 -25.02 8.80 -9.60
CA ARG A 25 -25.47 7.78 -10.55
C ARG A 25 -25.50 6.38 -9.92
N THR A 26 -25.28 6.30 -8.60
CA THR A 26 -25.40 5.06 -7.84
C THR A 26 -26.87 4.72 -7.62
N ILE A 27 -27.23 3.46 -7.85
CA ILE A 27 -28.56 2.96 -7.53
C ILE A 27 -28.53 2.50 -6.06
N HIS A 28 -29.24 3.21 -5.19
CA HIS A 28 -29.31 2.89 -3.76
C HIS A 28 -30.48 1.96 -3.46
N VAL A 29 -30.18 0.77 -2.94
CA VAL A 29 -31.19 -0.19 -2.49
C VAL A 29 -31.64 0.17 -1.09
N ASN A 30 -32.95 0.38 -0.89
CA ASN A 30 -33.50 0.89 0.37
C ASN A 30 -34.59 0.00 0.99
N THR A 31 -34.83 -1.19 0.44
CA THR A 31 -35.66 -2.23 1.07
C THR A 31 -34.96 -3.59 1.06
N PHE A 32 -35.22 -4.38 2.10
CA PHE A 32 -34.71 -5.75 2.27
C PHE A 32 -35.61 -6.82 1.67
N GLU A 33 -36.82 -6.43 1.27
CA GLU A 33 -37.78 -7.33 0.63
C GLU A 33 -37.43 -7.54 -0.85
N ASP A 34 -37.74 -8.73 -1.36
CA ASP A 34 -37.58 -9.06 -2.78
C ASP A 34 -38.82 -8.60 -3.55
N GLU A 35 -38.72 -7.47 -4.23
CA GLU A 35 -39.84 -6.86 -4.96
C GLU A 35 -39.56 -6.79 -6.47
N ASP A 36 -40.62 -6.75 -7.27
CA ASP A 36 -40.52 -6.48 -8.72
C ASP A 36 -41.68 -5.58 -9.13
N ASN A 37 -41.44 -4.27 -9.11
CA ASN A 37 -42.40 -3.22 -9.40
C ASN A 37 -43.65 -3.29 -8.52
N VAL A 38 -43.42 -3.51 -7.21
CA VAL A 38 -44.47 -3.59 -6.19
C VAL A 38 -44.62 -2.26 -5.46
N ASN A 39 -43.51 -1.69 -4.97
CA ASN A 39 -43.52 -0.42 -4.24
C ASN A 39 -42.73 0.67 -4.98
N MET A 40 -43.43 1.68 -5.50
CA MET A 40 -42.80 2.78 -6.24
C MET A 40 -41.91 3.70 -5.39
N ASN A 41 -41.87 3.52 -4.07
CA ASN A 41 -41.03 4.29 -3.15
C ASN A 41 -39.88 3.47 -2.54
N GLN A 42 -39.83 2.17 -2.81
CA GLN A 42 -38.81 1.28 -2.28
C GLN A 42 -38.11 0.56 -3.42
N CYS A 43 -36.79 0.68 -3.48
CA CYS A 43 -35.93 0.04 -4.44
C CYS A 43 -35.35 -1.23 -3.81
N SER A 44 -35.80 -2.39 -4.27
CA SER A 44 -35.22 -3.69 -3.90
C SER A 44 -33.97 -4.01 -4.73
N LEU A 45 -33.19 -5.00 -4.30
CA LEU A 45 -32.00 -5.45 -5.04
C LEU A 45 -32.36 -5.94 -6.46
N ARG A 46 -33.49 -6.64 -6.61
CA ARG A 46 -33.96 -7.12 -7.91
C ARG A 46 -34.33 -5.96 -8.83
N GLU A 47 -35.04 -4.97 -8.31
CA GLU A 47 -35.41 -3.77 -9.07
C GLU A 47 -34.18 -2.93 -9.43
N ALA A 48 -33.17 -2.86 -8.56
CA ALA A 48 -31.93 -2.15 -8.84
C ALA A 48 -31.17 -2.76 -10.02
N ILE A 49 -31.03 -4.09 -10.03
CA ILE A 49 -30.40 -4.82 -11.15
C ILE A 49 -31.20 -4.66 -12.45
N LYS A 50 -32.53 -4.70 -12.36
CA LYS A 50 -33.41 -4.48 -13.52
C LYS A 50 -33.33 -3.05 -14.04
N THR A 51 -33.20 -2.07 -13.14
CA THR A 51 -32.99 -0.66 -13.48
C THR A 51 -31.68 -0.47 -14.23
N ALA A 52 -30.59 -1.10 -13.78
CA ALA A 52 -29.29 -1.09 -14.46
C ALA A 52 -29.37 -1.65 -15.89
N SER A 53 -30.16 -2.70 -16.14
CA SER A 53 -30.41 -3.20 -17.51
C SER A 53 -31.18 -2.18 -18.35
N LEU A 54 -32.26 -1.64 -17.78
CA LEU A 54 -33.20 -0.80 -18.50
C LEU A 54 -32.67 0.62 -18.77
N ASN A 55 -31.62 1.06 -18.07
CA ASN A 55 -31.09 2.43 -18.13
C ASN A 55 -32.18 3.50 -17.85
N LYS A 56 -33.18 3.16 -17.03
CA LYS A 56 -34.31 4.02 -16.63
C LYS A 56 -34.86 3.56 -15.28
N ALA A 57 -35.46 4.48 -14.53
CA ALA A 57 -36.09 4.20 -13.25
C ALA A 57 -37.10 3.04 -13.33
N TYR A 58 -37.08 2.16 -12.35
CA TYR A 58 -37.95 0.98 -12.25
C TYR A 58 -38.13 0.56 -10.80
N GLY A 59 -39.37 0.22 -10.38
CA GLY A 59 -39.64 -0.33 -9.04
C GLY A 59 -39.03 0.50 -7.89
N GLY A 60 -39.31 1.80 -7.86
CA GLY A 60 -38.77 2.70 -6.83
C GLY A 60 -37.28 3.07 -6.93
N CYS A 61 -36.52 2.44 -7.84
CA CYS A 61 -35.11 2.75 -8.06
C CYS A 61 -34.89 3.93 -9.01
N SER A 62 -33.84 4.72 -8.76
CA SER A 62 -33.35 5.76 -9.67
C SER A 62 -32.66 5.13 -10.88
N ALA A 63 -32.64 5.85 -12.02
CA ALA A 63 -32.17 5.33 -13.31
C ALA A 63 -30.67 4.96 -13.40
N GLY A 64 -29.88 5.22 -12.35
CA GLY A 64 -28.46 4.93 -12.33
C GLY A 64 -27.68 5.60 -13.47
N ASN A 65 -26.79 4.84 -14.11
CA ASN A 65 -25.99 5.30 -15.23
C ASN A 65 -26.71 5.01 -16.56
N THR A 66 -27.39 6.01 -17.13
CA THR A 66 -28.20 5.83 -18.35
C THR A 66 -27.40 5.74 -19.65
N GLY A 67 -26.06 5.67 -19.58
CA GLY A 67 -25.20 5.60 -20.76
C GLY A 67 -25.15 4.18 -21.33
N SER A 68 -25.31 4.04 -22.65
CA SER A 68 -25.25 2.72 -23.30
C SER A 68 -23.92 2.00 -23.05
N GLY A 69 -23.99 0.75 -22.60
CA GLY A 69 -22.84 -0.12 -22.32
C GLY A 69 -22.01 0.28 -21.10
N GLN A 70 -22.48 1.23 -20.29
CA GLN A 70 -21.82 1.63 -19.06
C GLN A 70 -22.00 0.58 -17.96
N THR A 71 -21.17 0.70 -16.92
CA THR A 71 -21.31 -0.09 -15.70
C THR A 71 -22.18 0.69 -14.71
N ASP A 72 -23.15 0.00 -14.11
CA ASP A 72 -23.95 0.53 -13.01
C ASP A 72 -23.36 0.12 -11.66
N TYR A 73 -23.47 1.02 -10.70
CA TYR A 73 -23.04 0.83 -9.33
C TYR A 73 -24.28 0.75 -8.43
N ILE A 74 -24.37 -0.31 -7.65
CA ILE A 74 -25.49 -0.57 -6.74
C ILE A 74 -24.94 -0.56 -5.31
N GLN A 75 -25.51 0.27 -4.45
CA GLN A 75 -25.12 0.36 -3.05
C GLN A 75 -26.19 -0.30 -2.16
N LEU A 76 -25.76 -1.23 -1.33
CA LEU A 76 -26.57 -1.87 -0.29
C LEU A 76 -26.33 -1.20 1.07
N GLU A 77 -27.37 -1.19 1.89
CA GLU A 77 -27.32 -0.88 3.31
C GLU A 77 -27.06 -2.14 4.15
N ALA A 78 -26.73 -1.94 5.43
CA ALA A 78 -26.55 -3.02 6.37
C ALA A 78 -27.88 -3.75 6.62
N GLY A 79 -27.89 -5.07 6.49
CA GLY A 79 -29.08 -5.91 6.68
C GLY A 79 -29.10 -7.13 5.76
N THR A 80 -30.22 -7.84 5.77
CA THR A 80 -30.41 -9.08 5.01
C THR A 80 -31.43 -8.89 3.89
N TYR A 81 -30.96 -8.86 2.65
CA TYR A 81 -31.74 -8.86 1.43
C TYR A 81 -32.19 -10.29 1.12
N LYS A 82 -33.49 -10.56 1.28
CA LYS A 82 -34.06 -11.86 0.94
C LYS A 82 -34.18 -11.97 -0.58
N LEU A 83 -33.94 -13.15 -1.12
CA LEU A 83 -34.24 -13.48 -2.50
C LEU A 83 -35.19 -14.68 -2.57
N ASN A 84 -36.33 -14.48 -3.22
CA ASN A 84 -37.32 -15.54 -3.47
C ASN A 84 -37.10 -16.23 -4.82
N LYS A 85 -36.27 -15.64 -5.69
CA LYS A 85 -35.94 -16.14 -7.03
C LYS A 85 -34.53 -15.72 -7.42
N GLU A 86 -33.91 -16.46 -8.34
CA GLU A 86 -32.63 -16.06 -8.92
C GLU A 86 -32.67 -14.67 -9.60
N ILE A 87 -31.56 -13.93 -9.50
CA ILE A 87 -31.33 -12.68 -10.23
C ILE A 87 -30.47 -12.96 -11.46
N VAL A 88 -30.88 -12.43 -12.61
CA VAL A 88 -30.16 -12.56 -13.89
C VAL A 88 -29.74 -11.16 -14.37
N PRO A 89 -28.50 -10.71 -14.10
CA PRO A 89 -28.03 -9.42 -14.60
C PRO A 89 -27.92 -9.39 -16.13
N GLU A 90 -28.52 -8.40 -16.77
CA GLU A 90 -28.50 -8.21 -18.23
C GLU A 90 -27.54 -7.08 -18.68
N SER A 91 -26.99 -6.33 -17.74
CA SER A 91 -25.92 -5.34 -17.95
C SER A 91 -24.77 -5.55 -16.96
N LYS A 92 -23.68 -4.80 -17.13
CA LYS A 92 -22.51 -4.86 -16.25
C LYS A 92 -22.84 -4.14 -14.93
N VAL A 93 -22.68 -4.84 -13.82
CA VAL A 93 -23.04 -4.30 -12.50
C VAL A 93 -21.94 -4.53 -11.48
N VAL A 94 -21.73 -3.53 -10.64
CA VAL A 94 -20.90 -3.60 -9.43
C VAL A 94 -21.83 -3.39 -8.23
N ILE A 95 -21.85 -4.35 -7.32
CA ILE A 95 -22.68 -4.29 -6.11
C ILE A 95 -21.76 -4.16 -4.90
N PHE A 96 -21.91 -3.05 -4.19
CA PHE A 96 -21.24 -2.79 -2.92
C PHE A 96 -22.18 -3.09 -1.76
N GLY A 97 -21.72 -3.92 -0.84
CA GLY A 97 -22.27 -3.95 0.51
C GLY A 97 -22.03 -2.62 1.23
N LYS A 98 -22.65 -2.46 2.40
CA LYS A 98 -22.33 -1.36 3.31
C LYS A 98 -20.84 -1.40 3.62
N SER A 99 -20.19 -0.23 3.55
CA SER A 99 -18.78 -0.10 3.88
C SER A 99 -18.47 -0.76 5.23
N PRO A 100 -17.55 -1.75 5.28
CA PRO A 100 -17.12 -2.36 6.52
C PRO A 100 -16.03 -1.54 7.22
N TYR A 101 -15.60 -0.41 6.66
CA TYR A 101 -14.55 0.41 7.25
C TYR A 101 -15.04 1.14 8.49
N LEU A 102 -14.26 1.06 9.56
CA LEU A 102 -14.49 1.72 10.84
C LEU A 102 -13.55 2.92 10.92
N ASP A 103 -14.01 4.06 10.43
CA ASP A 103 -13.24 5.32 10.30
C ASP A 103 -12.69 5.85 11.62
N ARG A 104 -13.27 5.41 12.74
CA ARG A 104 -12.91 5.84 14.10
C ARG A 104 -11.92 4.89 14.80
N GLU A 105 -11.49 3.84 14.13
CA GLU A 105 -10.60 2.82 14.69
C GLU A 105 -9.34 2.65 13.82
N LYS A 106 -8.19 2.40 14.45
CA LYS A 106 -6.97 2.02 13.74
C LYS A 106 -7.00 0.53 13.41
N ASN A 107 -6.65 0.21 12.17
CA ASN A 107 -6.42 -1.16 11.75
C ASN A 107 -5.30 -1.79 12.61
N PRO A 108 -5.51 -2.97 13.23
CA PRO A 108 -4.53 -3.58 14.13
C PRO A 108 -3.31 -4.18 13.41
N ILE A 109 -3.30 -4.21 12.08
CA ILE A 109 -2.22 -4.72 11.23
C ILE A 109 -1.40 -3.54 10.69
N THR A 110 -2.07 -2.51 10.14
CA THR A 110 -1.38 -1.36 9.51
C THR A 110 -1.16 -0.18 10.46
N PHE A 111 -1.83 -0.17 11.61
CA PHE A 111 -1.84 0.90 12.61
C PHE A 111 -2.33 2.26 12.09
N LYS A 112 -3.10 2.25 11.01
CA LYS A 112 -3.68 3.43 10.37
C LYS A 112 -5.20 3.34 10.36
N TYR A 113 -5.86 4.49 10.30
CA TYR A 113 -7.28 4.57 9.99
C TYR A 113 -7.52 4.30 8.49
N PRO A 114 -8.69 3.76 8.11
CA PRO A 114 -9.69 3.11 8.96
C PRO A 114 -9.33 1.64 9.27
N ALA A 115 -9.89 1.09 10.35
CA ALA A 115 -9.91 -0.35 10.57
C ALA A 115 -10.93 -1.04 9.65
N LEU A 116 -10.76 -2.33 9.44
CA LEU A 116 -11.80 -3.17 8.83
C LEU A 116 -12.70 -3.73 9.93
N GLY A 117 -14.01 -3.70 9.72
CA GLY A 117 -15.05 -4.36 10.52
C GLY A 117 -15.68 -5.56 9.80
N GLU A 118 -16.68 -6.17 10.42
CA GLU A 118 -17.44 -7.28 9.84
C GLU A 118 -18.33 -6.82 8.67
N LEU A 119 -18.56 -7.72 7.71
CA LEU A 119 -19.52 -7.47 6.63
C LEU A 119 -20.96 -7.50 7.18
N THR A 120 -21.77 -6.51 6.78
CA THR A 120 -23.13 -6.35 7.32
C THR A 120 -24.23 -6.41 6.25
N SER A 121 -23.90 -6.38 4.96
CA SER A 121 -24.88 -6.57 3.87
C SER A 121 -24.88 -8.02 3.40
N ARG A 122 -26.03 -8.67 3.56
CA ARG A 122 -26.23 -10.10 3.34
C ARG A 122 -27.30 -10.33 2.29
N ILE A 123 -27.03 -11.14 1.29
CA ILE A 123 -27.95 -11.55 0.24
C ILE A 123 -28.25 -13.03 0.46
N ASP A 124 -29.46 -13.32 0.88
CA ASP A 124 -29.88 -14.64 1.37
C ASP A 124 -31.01 -15.20 0.51
N ALA A 125 -30.78 -16.36 -0.11
CA ALA A 125 -31.82 -17.07 -0.89
C ALA A 125 -32.63 -18.06 -0.04
N GLY A 126 -32.33 -18.20 1.26
CA GLY A 126 -33.05 -19.04 2.21
C GLY A 126 -33.13 -20.52 1.79
N GLY A 127 -32.19 -21.01 0.99
CA GLY A 127 -32.18 -22.36 0.44
C GLY A 127 -33.23 -22.62 -0.65
N LYS A 128 -33.80 -21.57 -1.27
CA LYS A 128 -34.92 -21.69 -2.22
C LYS A 128 -34.54 -21.44 -3.68
N SER A 129 -33.47 -20.68 -3.93
CA SER A 129 -33.03 -20.35 -5.28
C SER A 129 -31.54 -20.07 -5.35
N ARG A 130 -31.00 -20.04 -6.57
CA ARG A 130 -29.70 -19.44 -6.83
C ARG A 130 -29.75 -17.96 -6.50
N LEU A 131 -28.60 -17.36 -6.17
CA LEU A 131 -28.51 -15.93 -5.92
C LEU A 131 -28.38 -15.18 -7.26
N PHE A 132 -27.34 -15.51 -8.03
CA PHE A 132 -27.02 -14.85 -9.29
C PHE A 132 -26.78 -15.82 -10.45
N ASN A 133 -27.18 -15.40 -11.65
CA ASN A 133 -26.97 -16.13 -12.89
C ASN A 133 -26.53 -15.16 -13.99
N THR A 134 -25.28 -15.26 -14.44
CA THR A 134 -24.70 -14.40 -15.50
C THR A 134 -24.54 -15.14 -16.82
N ILE A 135 -25.43 -16.09 -17.14
CA ILE A 135 -25.43 -16.79 -18.45
C ILE A 135 -25.59 -15.84 -19.65
N THR A 136 -26.08 -14.62 -19.39
CA THR A 136 -26.10 -13.46 -20.30
C THR A 136 -24.70 -12.95 -20.69
N LYS A 137 -23.64 -13.48 -20.06
CA LYS A 137 -22.23 -13.11 -20.23
C LYS A 137 -21.88 -11.71 -19.76
N THR A 138 -22.68 -11.15 -18.85
CA THR A 138 -22.43 -9.86 -18.23
C THR A 138 -21.40 -9.98 -17.11
N SER A 139 -20.64 -8.92 -16.89
CA SER A 139 -19.68 -8.88 -15.77
C SER A 139 -20.41 -8.52 -14.48
N LEU A 140 -20.11 -9.27 -13.41
CA LEU A 140 -20.62 -9.04 -12.07
C LEU A 140 -19.44 -8.83 -11.12
N THR A 141 -19.44 -7.71 -10.40
CA THR A 141 -18.50 -7.47 -9.29
C THR A 141 -19.29 -7.35 -7.99
N LEU A 142 -18.85 -8.07 -6.96
CA LEU A 142 -19.45 -8.07 -5.64
C LEU A 142 -18.38 -7.71 -4.62
N GLU A 143 -18.59 -6.61 -3.90
CA GLU A 143 -17.63 -6.12 -2.90
C GLU A 143 -18.30 -5.92 -1.54
N ASN A 144 -17.67 -6.39 -0.47
CA ASN A 144 -18.15 -6.23 0.91
C ASN A 144 -19.54 -6.85 1.18
N VAL A 145 -19.86 -7.95 0.49
CA VAL A 145 -21.16 -8.64 0.62
C VAL A 145 -21.02 -10.06 1.16
N ILE A 146 -22.05 -10.51 1.85
CA ILE A 146 -22.24 -11.92 2.21
C ILE A 146 -23.30 -12.51 1.30
N LEU A 147 -22.97 -13.60 0.62
CA LEU A 147 -23.87 -14.44 -0.17
C LEU A 147 -24.14 -15.70 0.63
N GLU A 148 -25.40 -16.00 0.93
CA GLU A 148 -25.70 -17.16 1.76
C GLU A 148 -26.92 -17.96 1.32
N ASN A 149 -26.88 -19.24 1.68
CA ASN A 149 -27.96 -20.20 1.48
C ASN A 149 -28.48 -20.22 0.03
N GLY A 150 -27.60 -20.03 -0.95
CA GLY A 150 -27.93 -20.24 -2.36
C GLY A 150 -28.26 -21.71 -2.62
N TYR A 151 -29.27 -21.99 -3.44
CA TYR A 151 -29.65 -23.35 -3.78
C TYR A 151 -30.02 -23.54 -5.24
N SER A 152 -29.49 -24.59 -5.86
CA SER A 152 -29.89 -25.04 -7.19
C SER A 152 -30.09 -26.55 -7.22
N ALA A 153 -31.19 -27.00 -7.83
CA ALA A 153 -31.34 -28.42 -8.22
C ALA A 153 -30.45 -28.77 -9.44
N ASP A 154 -29.93 -27.75 -10.13
CA ASP A 154 -29.01 -27.85 -11.25
C ASP A 154 -27.63 -27.31 -10.87
N GLU A 155 -26.82 -26.87 -11.83
CA GLU A 155 -25.48 -26.34 -11.58
C GLU A 155 -25.49 -24.92 -10.96
N GLY A 156 -24.47 -24.63 -10.14
CA GLY A 156 -24.22 -23.33 -9.50
C GLY A 156 -25.15 -23.05 -8.33
N GLY A 157 -24.78 -23.37 -7.09
CA GLY A 157 -25.65 -23.15 -5.92
C GLY A 157 -25.83 -21.67 -5.58
N ALA A 158 -24.73 -20.95 -5.35
CA ALA A 158 -24.77 -19.49 -5.19
C ALA A 158 -24.80 -18.77 -6.54
N LEU A 159 -23.82 -19.06 -7.41
CA LEU A 159 -23.66 -18.39 -8.69
C LEU A 159 -23.50 -19.36 -9.87
N LEU A 160 -24.30 -19.12 -10.91
CA LEU A 160 -24.07 -19.65 -12.25
C LEU A 160 -23.38 -18.56 -13.08
N VAL A 161 -22.13 -18.77 -13.48
CA VAL A 161 -21.24 -17.73 -13.99
C VAL A 161 -20.98 -17.93 -15.48
N GLY A 162 -21.54 -17.05 -16.32
CA GLY A 162 -21.31 -17.05 -17.78
C GLY A 162 -20.50 -15.87 -18.30
N GLY A 163 -20.28 -14.84 -17.48
CA GLY A 163 -19.43 -13.69 -17.76
C GLY A 163 -18.33 -13.52 -16.69
N ALA A 164 -17.59 -12.41 -16.75
CA ALA A 164 -16.53 -12.14 -15.78
C ALA A 164 -17.10 -11.95 -14.35
N LEU A 165 -16.44 -12.52 -13.34
CA LEU A 165 -16.83 -12.43 -11.93
C LEU A 165 -15.67 -11.92 -11.10
N THR A 166 -15.92 -10.89 -10.29
CA THR A 166 -15.01 -10.45 -9.24
C THR A 166 -15.72 -10.49 -7.89
N LEU A 167 -15.14 -11.22 -6.94
CA LEU A 167 -15.53 -11.23 -5.54
C LEU A 167 -14.38 -10.61 -4.73
N ASN A 168 -14.62 -9.51 -4.04
CA ASN A 168 -13.60 -8.87 -3.21
C ASN A 168 -14.15 -8.58 -1.82
N ASN A 169 -13.45 -9.06 -0.79
CA ASN A 169 -13.90 -8.98 0.59
C ASN A 169 -15.36 -9.47 0.72
N ALA A 170 -15.63 -10.64 0.15
CA ALA A 170 -16.97 -11.22 0.10
C ALA A 170 -17.00 -12.55 0.86
N GLN A 171 -18.20 -13.05 1.14
CA GLN A 171 -18.38 -14.37 1.72
C GLN A 171 -19.40 -15.17 0.90
N ILE A 172 -19.12 -16.45 0.63
CA ILE A 172 -20.11 -17.40 0.11
C ILE A 172 -20.28 -18.50 1.15
N LEU A 173 -21.45 -18.50 1.79
CA LEU A 173 -21.77 -19.34 2.94
C LEU A 173 -22.88 -20.32 2.61
N ASN A 174 -22.69 -21.59 2.99
CA ASN A 174 -23.74 -22.61 3.04
C ASN A 174 -24.55 -22.76 1.75
N SER A 175 -23.94 -22.52 0.59
CA SER A 175 -24.63 -22.63 -0.70
C SER A 175 -24.52 -24.05 -1.26
N LYS A 176 -25.58 -24.51 -1.92
CA LYS A 176 -25.74 -25.90 -2.34
C LYS A 176 -26.18 -26.03 -3.79
N SER A 177 -25.55 -26.95 -4.51
CA SER A 177 -26.00 -27.44 -5.82
C SER A 177 -26.21 -28.95 -5.73
N ASP A 178 -27.33 -29.46 -6.25
CA ASP A 178 -27.54 -30.92 -6.28
C ASP A 178 -26.64 -31.61 -7.32
N LYS A 179 -26.06 -30.84 -8.26
CA LYS A 179 -25.15 -31.32 -9.31
C LYS A 179 -23.73 -30.82 -9.12
N LYS A 180 -23.40 -29.70 -9.75
CA LYS A 180 -22.04 -29.17 -9.85
C LYS A 180 -21.95 -27.73 -9.33
N GLY A 181 -20.86 -27.39 -8.66
CA GLY A 181 -20.54 -26.02 -8.26
C GLY A 181 -21.42 -25.51 -7.12
N GLY A 182 -21.10 -25.84 -5.87
CA GLY A 182 -21.90 -25.44 -4.70
C GLY A 182 -21.89 -23.93 -4.49
N ALA A 183 -20.70 -23.31 -4.50
CA ALA A 183 -20.59 -21.86 -4.58
C ALA A 183 -20.67 -21.37 -6.04
N LEU A 184 -19.78 -21.84 -6.90
CA LEU A 184 -19.59 -21.32 -8.26
C LEU A 184 -19.70 -22.44 -9.30
N TYR A 185 -20.45 -22.20 -10.37
CA TYR A 185 -20.34 -23.00 -11.59
C TYR A 185 -20.05 -22.12 -12.81
N LEU A 186 -18.94 -22.39 -13.50
CA LEU A 186 -18.54 -21.63 -14.69
C LEU A 186 -19.10 -22.26 -15.97
N VAL A 187 -19.76 -21.48 -16.82
CA VAL A 187 -20.51 -21.98 -17.98
C VAL A 187 -20.34 -21.13 -19.24
N GLY A 188 -20.36 -21.76 -20.41
CA GLY A 188 -20.45 -21.09 -21.71
C GLY A 188 -19.12 -20.94 -22.46
N PRO A 189 -19.17 -20.59 -23.75
CA PRO A 189 -17.97 -20.46 -24.59
C PRO A 189 -17.30 -19.09 -24.40
N GLY A 190 -15.98 -19.07 -24.49
CA GLY A 190 -15.14 -17.87 -24.36
C GLY A 190 -14.04 -18.04 -23.32
N GLU A 191 -13.29 -16.97 -23.07
CA GLU A 191 -12.38 -16.87 -21.93
C GLU A 191 -13.14 -16.23 -20.76
N HIS A 192 -13.28 -16.97 -19.66
CA HIS A 192 -13.88 -16.48 -18.42
C HIS A 192 -12.81 -15.92 -17.50
N GLN A 193 -13.09 -14.80 -16.85
CA GLN A 193 -12.24 -14.28 -15.76
C GLN A 193 -13.00 -14.39 -14.45
N VAL A 194 -12.42 -15.10 -13.48
CA VAL A 194 -12.95 -15.23 -12.13
C VAL A 194 -11.87 -14.87 -11.15
N THR A 195 -12.11 -13.82 -10.38
CA THR A 195 -11.19 -13.37 -9.33
C THR A 195 -11.92 -13.40 -8.00
N VAL A 196 -11.37 -14.11 -7.03
CA VAL A 196 -11.89 -14.21 -5.66
C VAL A 196 -10.76 -13.79 -4.72
N ASN A 197 -10.91 -12.62 -4.11
CA ASN A 197 -9.88 -12.03 -3.27
C ASN A 197 -10.42 -11.69 -1.89
N ASN A 198 -9.57 -11.84 -0.87
CA ASN A 198 -9.86 -11.44 0.50
C ASN A 198 -11.20 -12.00 1.02
N SER A 199 -11.60 -13.19 0.58
CA SER A 199 -12.96 -13.71 0.78
C SER A 199 -13.00 -14.99 1.64
N VAL A 200 -14.19 -15.33 2.13
CA VAL A 200 -14.46 -16.58 2.84
C VAL A 200 -15.43 -17.44 2.04
N LEU A 201 -15.05 -18.68 1.72
CA LEU A 201 -15.93 -19.66 1.09
C LEU A 201 -16.08 -20.82 2.07
N GLN A 202 -17.27 -20.95 2.64
CA GLN A 202 -17.47 -21.86 3.77
C GLN A 202 -18.81 -22.60 3.72
N GLY A 203 -18.77 -23.88 4.06
CA GLY A 203 -19.98 -24.71 4.21
C GLY A 203 -20.69 -25.02 2.89
N ASN A 204 -20.08 -24.72 1.74
CA ASN A 204 -20.70 -24.95 0.44
C ASN A 204 -20.70 -26.44 0.07
N GLN A 205 -21.69 -26.89 -0.70
CA GLN A 205 -21.90 -28.31 -1.01
C GLN A 205 -22.32 -28.54 -2.46
N ALA A 206 -21.76 -29.57 -3.10
CA ALA A 206 -22.24 -30.08 -4.38
C ALA A 206 -21.68 -31.46 -4.65
N THR A 207 -22.42 -32.30 -5.39
CA THR A 207 -21.94 -33.63 -5.81
C THR A 207 -20.55 -33.55 -6.45
N VAL A 208 -20.32 -32.53 -7.29
CA VAL A 208 -19.02 -32.18 -7.87
C VAL A 208 -18.74 -30.70 -7.64
N GLY A 209 -17.60 -30.37 -7.05
CA GLY A 209 -17.09 -29.02 -6.87
C GLY A 209 -17.91 -28.28 -5.85
N SER A 210 -17.76 -28.62 -4.57
CA SER A 210 -18.49 -27.96 -3.49
C SER A 210 -18.22 -26.44 -3.45
N VAL A 211 -17.04 -26.00 -3.86
CA VAL A 211 -16.71 -24.58 -4.09
C VAL A 211 -16.85 -24.23 -5.57
N LEU A 212 -16.10 -24.90 -6.45
CA LEU A 212 -16.06 -24.55 -7.87
C LEU A 212 -16.11 -25.79 -8.73
N ALA A 213 -16.98 -25.77 -9.73
CA ALA A 213 -16.93 -26.66 -10.88
C ALA A 213 -17.15 -25.87 -12.16
N MET A 214 -16.91 -26.51 -13.31
CA MET A 214 -17.02 -25.82 -14.60
C MET A 214 -17.44 -26.74 -15.73
N GLN A 215 -17.95 -26.11 -16.78
CA GLN A 215 -18.17 -26.76 -18.06
C GLN A 215 -16.82 -26.97 -18.77
N CYS A 216 -16.48 -28.22 -19.10
CA CYS A 216 -15.21 -28.53 -19.76
C CYS A 216 -15.20 -28.15 -21.25
N TYR A 217 -16.35 -28.33 -21.91
CA TYR A 217 -16.52 -28.12 -23.35
C TYR A 217 -17.75 -27.27 -23.65
N ALA A 218 -17.59 -26.29 -24.54
CA ALA A 218 -18.69 -25.51 -25.08
C ALA A 218 -18.65 -25.56 -26.61
N GLY A 219 -19.52 -26.37 -27.21
CA GLY A 219 -19.47 -26.68 -28.64
C GLY A 219 -18.36 -27.70 -28.94
N LEU A 220 -17.45 -27.37 -29.86
CA LEU A 220 -16.31 -28.23 -30.25
C LEU A 220 -14.97 -27.78 -29.64
N LEU A 221 -15.00 -26.86 -28.66
CA LEU A 221 -13.80 -26.25 -28.07
C LEU A 221 -13.79 -26.41 -26.56
N ASP A 222 -12.58 -26.51 -26.00
CA ASP A 222 -12.32 -26.40 -24.57
C ASP A 222 -12.75 -25.03 -24.06
N VAL A 223 -13.42 -25.01 -22.91
CA VAL A 223 -13.72 -23.75 -22.21
C VAL A 223 -12.43 -23.19 -21.64
N LYS A 224 -12.13 -21.93 -21.95
CA LYS A 224 -10.95 -21.23 -21.44
C LYS A 224 -11.33 -20.44 -20.21
N THR A 225 -10.55 -20.54 -19.15
CA THR A 225 -10.80 -19.77 -17.92
C THR A 225 -9.50 -19.27 -17.33
N ASN A 226 -9.52 -18.05 -16.80
CA ASN A 226 -8.50 -17.53 -15.92
C ASN A 226 -9.13 -17.35 -14.53
N ILE A 227 -8.60 -18.08 -13.55
CA ILE A 227 -9.17 -18.22 -12.22
C ILE A 227 -8.10 -17.83 -11.20
N GLU A 228 -8.40 -16.82 -10.40
CA GLU A 228 -7.51 -16.30 -9.36
C GLU A 228 -8.19 -16.37 -8.00
N PHE A 229 -7.58 -17.11 -7.06
CA PHE A 229 -7.94 -17.12 -5.65
C PHE A 229 -6.78 -16.53 -4.85
N GLY A 230 -6.94 -15.28 -4.37
CA GLY A 230 -5.95 -14.58 -3.56
C GLY A 230 -6.39 -14.30 -2.13
N ALA A 231 -5.57 -14.66 -1.14
CA ALA A 231 -5.78 -14.28 0.26
C ALA A 231 -7.14 -14.73 0.86
N ASN A 232 -7.66 -15.89 0.45
CA ASN A 232 -8.97 -16.40 0.87
C ASN A 232 -8.89 -17.44 1.99
N SER A 233 -10.02 -17.63 2.67
CA SER A 233 -10.27 -18.77 3.55
C SER A 233 -11.32 -19.69 2.93
N ILE A 234 -10.91 -20.88 2.51
CA ILE A 234 -11.77 -21.91 1.90
C ILE A 234 -11.90 -23.05 2.90
N ILE A 235 -12.96 -22.99 3.72
CA ILE A 235 -13.04 -23.74 4.98
C ILE A 235 -14.31 -24.58 5.05
N SER A 236 -14.19 -25.84 5.48
CA SER A 236 -15.36 -26.68 5.79
C SER A 236 -16.37 -26.79 4.64
N ASN A 237 -15.90 -26.82 3.40
CA ASN A 237 -16.74 -27.09 2.24
C ASN A 237 -16.80 -28.60 1.97
N GLY A 238 -17.93 -29.01 1.38
CA GLY A 238 -18.23 -30.38 1.04
C GLY A 238 -18.63 -31.26 2.22
N GLU A 239 -19.06 -32.47 1.87
CA GLU A 239 -19.40 -33.58 2.74
C GLU A 239 -18.96 -34.91 2.11
N ILE A 240 -19.05 -36.02 2.85
CA ILE A 240 -18.55 -37.34 2.44
C ILE A 240 -19.19 -37.85 1.12
N SER A 241 -20.37 -37.33 0.77
CA SER A 241 -21.08 -37.67 -0.47
C SER A 241 -20.49 -36.99 -1.71
N ASN A 242 -19.69 -35.93 -1.54
CA ASN A 242 -19.16 -35.12 -2.64
C ASN A 242 -17.86 -35.72 -3.20
N LEU A 243 -17.61 -35.49 -4.49
CA LEU A 243 -16.39 -35.95 -5.16
C LEU A 243 -15.24 -34.96 -5.04
N ASN A 244 -15.50 -33.65 -5.08
CA ASN A 244 -14.43 -32.67 -5.00
C ASN A 244 -14.87 -31.30 -4.47
N THR A 245 -13.89 -30.51 -4.01
CA THR A 245 -14.09 -29.11 -3.61
C THR A 245 -13.90 -28.17 -4.80
N PHE A 246 -12.83 -28.38 -5.55
CA PHE A 246 -12.53 -27.74 -6.83
C PHE A 246 -12.45 -28.79 -7.94
N ASP A 247 -13.22 -28.60 -8.99
CA ASP A 247 -13.25 -29.44 -10.19
C ASP A 247 -12.81 -28.62 -11.41
N PHE A 248 -11.56 -28.82 -11.85
CA PHE A 248 -10.98 -28.07 -12.97
C PHE A 248 -10.93 -28.89 -14.24
N CYS A 249 -11.52 -28.39 -15.31
CA CYS A 249 -11.50 -29.01 -16.63
C CYS A 249 -11.56 -27.96 -17.76
N GLY A 250 -11.47 -28.39 -19.01
CA GLY A 250 -11.28 -27.52 -20.18
C GLY A 250 -9.82 -27.06 -20.29
N ASN A 251 -9.60 -25.77 -20.51
CA ASN A 251 -8.29 -25.14 -20.59
C ASN A 251 -8.18 -24.01 -19.54
N PRO A 252 -8.07 -24.37 -18.25
CA PRO A 252 -7.97 -23.40 -17.17
C PRO A 252 -6.53 -22.91 -16.96
N LYS A 253 -6.41 -21.63 -16.62
CA LYS A 253 -5.27 -21.03 -15.93
C LYS A 253 -5.72 -20.71 -14.51
N VAL A 254 -5.09 -21.32 -13.52
CA VAL A 254 -5.49 -21.24 -12.12
C VAL A 254 -4.31 -20.72 -11.29
N ALA A 255 -4.51 -19.62 -10.60
CA ALA A 255 -3.58 -19.11 -9.59
C ALA A 255 -4.26 -19.12 -8.22
N MET A 256 -3.71 -19.90 -7.29
CA MET A 256 -4.12 -19.94 -5.89
C MET A 256 -2.97 -19.42 -5.04
N ALA A 257 -3.10 -18.21 -4.52
CA ALA A 257 -2.06 -17.51 -3.78
C ALA A 257 -2.52 -17.12 -2.37
N ASN A 258 -1.70 -17.37 -1.35
CA ASN A 258 -1.94 -16.92 0.03
C ASN A 258 -3.26 -17.40 0.63
N ASN A 259 -3.77 -18.57 0.23
CA ASN A 259 -5.05 -19.08 0.74
C ASN A 259 -4.85 -20.01 1.94
N THR A 260 -5.81 -20.00 2.86
CA THR A 260 -6.03 -21.12 3.79
C THR A 260 -7.10 -22.04 3.20
N ILE A 261 -6.75 -23.29 2.91
CA ILE A 261 -7.68 -24.33 2.42
C ILE A 261 -7.70 -25.45 3.44
N ALA A 262 -8.72 -25.47 4.30
CA ALA A 262 -8.70 -26.39 5.44
C ALA A 262 -10.06 -26.93 5.84
N LYS A 263 -10.04 -28.13 6.44
CA LYS A 263 -11.24 -28.80 6.98
C LYS A 263 -12.32 -29.07 5.93
N ASN A 264 -11.99 -28.99 4.64
CA ASN A 264 -12.90 -29.40 3.58
C ASN A 264 -13.03 -30.92 3.60
N THR A 265 -14.23 -31.42 3.35
CA THR A 265 -14.55 -32.85 3.42
C THR A 265 -15.15 -33.30 2.12
N VAL A 266 -14.61 -34.37 1.55
CA VAL A 266 -15.16 -35.06 0.38
C VAL A 266 -15.08 -36.57 0.62
N ASN A 267 -15.50 -37.37 -0.34
CA ASN A 267 -15.43 -38.82 -0.25
C ASN A 267 -13.99 -39.29 0.03
N SER A 268 -13.79 -40.05 1.11
CA SER A 268 -12.47 -40.51 1.55
C SER A 268 -11.90 -41.67 0.71
N THR A 269 -12.68 -42.24 -0.21
CA THR A 269 -12.27 -43.37 -1.06
C THR A 269 -11.89 -42.91 -2.47
N ASN A 270 -12.66 -42.00 -3.05
CA ASN A 270 -12.46 -41.56 -4.44
C ASN A 270 -12.55 -40.04 -4.64
N GLY A 271 -12.70 -39.27 -3.57
CA GLY A 271 -12.80 -37.81 -3.66
C GLY A 271 -11.46 -37.10 -3.55
N SER A 272 -11.37 -35.92 -4.17
CA SER A 272 -10.20 -35.04 -4.10
C SER A 272 -10.58 -33.61 -3.74
N ILE A 273 -9.79 -32.88 -2.94
CA ILE A 273 -10.09 -31.47 -2.69
C ILE A 273 -9.91 -30.64 -3.97
N ILE A 274 -8.77 -30.81 -4.64
CA ILE A 274 -8.40 -30.16 -5.90
C ILE A 274 -8.26 -31.25 -6.95
N TYR A 275 -9.17 -31.28 -7.91
CA TYR A 275 -9.19 -32.28 -8.97
C TYR A 275 -8.78 -31.64 -10.31
N ALA A 276 -7.61 -32.05 -10.81
CA ALA A 276 -7.00 -31.54 -12.05
C ALA A 276 -6.46 -32.72 -12.90
N VAL A 277 -7.35 -33.62 -13.30
CA VAL A 277 -7.04 -34.87 -14.00
C VAL A 277 -7.83 -34.97 -15.29
N ASN A 278 -7.18 -35.35 -16.38
CA ASN A 278 -7.82 -35.63 -17.65
C ASN A 278 -8.39 -37.07 -17.70
N THR A 279 -9.66 -37.20 -18.06
CA THR A 279 -10.34 -38.48 -18.31
C THR A 279 -11.27 -38.36 -19.52
N ARG A 280 -11.87 -39.47 -19.95
CA ARG A 280 -12.78 -39.50 -21.12
C ARG A 280 -13.94 -38.51 -21.01
N ASP A 281 -14.53 -38.38 -19.82
CA ASP A 281 -15.74 -37.57 -19.58
C ASP A 281 -15.43 -36.27 -18.82
N HIS A 282 -14.14 -35.99 -18.59
CA HIS A 282 -13.64 -34.81 -17.90
C HIS A 282 -12.31 -34.42 -18.54
N ASN A 283 -12.36 -33.56 -19.55
CA ASN A 283 -11.17 -33.19 -20.31
C ASN A 283 -10.38 -32.09 -19.63
N LEU A 284 -9.07 -32.26 -19.55
CA LEU A 284 -8.15 -31.22 -19.14
C LEU A 284 -7.12 -31.01 -20.26
N SER A 285 -6.98 -29.77 -20.71
CA SER A 285 -6.12 -29.42 -21.84
C SER A 285 -4.64 -29.49 -21.47
N LEU A 286 -3.77 -29.83 -22.41
CA LEU A 286 -2.30 -29.79 -22.22
C LEU A 286 -1.77 -28.37 -21.98
N GLU A 287 -2.52 -27.33 -22.38
CA GLU A 287 -2.16 -25.93 -22.16
C GLU A 287 -2.63 -25.40 -20.81
N SER A 288 -3.30 -26.22 -20.00
CA SER A 288 -3.76 -25.81 -18.67
C SER A 288 -2.58 -25.46 -17.77
N ASN A 289 -2.78 -24.52 -16.85
CA ASN A 289 -1.73 -24.04 -15.96
C ASN A 289 -2.27 -23.88 -14.54
N PHE A 290 -1.52 -24.41 -13.58
CA PHE A 290 -1.85 -24.34 -12.16
C PHE A 290 -0.64 -23.78 -11.39
N LEU A 291 -0.84 -22.68 -10.70
CA LEU A 291 0.11 -22.07 -9.78
C LEU A 291 -0.49 -22.07 -8.38
N LEU A 292 0.11 -22.83 -7.48
CA LEU A 292 -0.20 -22.79 -6.05
C LEU A 292 1.02 -22.17 -5.35
N SER A 293 0.86 -20.96 -4.83
CA SER A 293 1.91 -20.24 -4.11
C SER A 293 1.49 -19.83 -2.69
N ASN A 294 2.34 -20.10 -1.70
CA ASN A 294 2.13 -19.67 -0.31
C ASN A 294 0.75 -20.06 0.24
N ASN A 295 0.23 -21.27 -0.03
CA ASN A 295 -1.04 -21.71 0.54
C ASN A 295 -0.81 -22.55 1.80
N THR A 296 -1.74 -22.46 2.76
CA THR A 296 -1.83 -23.38 3.89
C THR A 296 -2.96 -24.37 3.64
N ILE A 297 -2.63 -25.60 3.23
CA ILE A 297 -3.56 -26.65 2.82
C ILE A 297 -3.46 -27.84 3.78
N VAL A 298 -4.29 -27.80 4.83
CA VAL A 298 -4.18 -28.70 6.00
C VAL A 298 -5.53 -29.17 6.52
N GLU A 299 -5.55 -30.28 7.25
CA GLU A 299 -6.75 -30.81 7.92
C GLU A 299 -7.93 -31.09 6.98
N ASN A 300 -7.71 -31.27 5.67
CA ASN A 300 -8.77 -31.68 4.76
C ASN A 300 -9.00 -33.19 4.83
N SER A 301 -10.23 -33.65 4.63
CA SER A 301 -10.59 -35.08 4.64
C SER A 301 -11.03 -35.51 3.24
N ALA A 302 -10.17 -36.25 2.54
CA ALA A 302 -10.38 -36.72 1.17
C ALA A 302 -9.63 -38.04 0.93
N ALA A 303 -9.79 -38.66 -0.24
CA ALA A 303 -8.86 -39.71 -0.66
C ALA A 303 -7.48 -39.14 -1.02
N SER A 304 -7.47 -37.93 -1.60
CA SER A 304 -6.29 -37.13 -1.94
C SER A 304 -6.64 -35.65 -1.86
N VAL A 305 -5.69 -34.75 -1.57
CA VAL A 305 -5.96 -33.31 -1.63
C VAL A 305 -5.73 -32.74 -3.01
N LEU A 306 -4.60 -33.05 -3.66
CA LEU A 306 -4.33 -32.65 -5.04
C LEU A 306 -4.22 -33.89 -5.91
N ASP A 307 -5.22 -34.13 -6.73
CA ASP A 307 -5.18 -35.14 -7.79
C ASP A 307 -4.78 -34.47 -9.10
N TYR A 308 -3.73 -34.98 -9.72
CA TYR A 308 -3.23 -34.46 -10.99
C TYR A 308 -2.60 -35.56 -11.86
N ASP A 309 -2.51 -35.30 -13.15
CA ASP A 309 -1.90 -36.18 -14.14
C ASP A 309 -0.89 -35.44 -15.03
N ASP A 310 -0.61 -35.99 -16.22
CA ASP A 310 0.33 -35.44 -17.20
C ASP A 310 -0.21 -34.20 -17.96
N PHE A 311 -1.45 -33.77 -17.73
CA PHE A 311 -2.08 -32.70 -18.53
C PHE A 311 -1.93 -31.31 -17.92
N GLY A 312 -1.23 -30.43 -18.64
CA GLY A 312 -0.96 -29.08 -18.18
C GLY A 312 0.15 -29.00 -17.14
N THR A 313 0.51 -27.79 -16.77
CA THR A 313 1.63 -27.49 -15.87
C THR A 313 1.16 -27.24 -14.43
N LYS A 314 1.92 -27.71 -13.45
CA LYS A 314 1.65 -27.52 -12.01
C LYS A 314 2.90 -26.97 -11.35
N SER A 315 2.78 -25.77 -10.79
CA SER A 315 3.84 -25.08 -10.06
C SER A 315 3.45 -24.96 -8.59
N LEU A 316 4.22 -25.61 -7.72
CA LEU A 316 3.99 -25.65 -6.27
C LEU A 316 5.14 -24.93 -5.57
N TYR A 317 4.87 -23.76 -4.99
CA TYR A 317 5.86 -22.96 -4.27
C TYR A 317 5.37 -22.55 -2.88
N TYR A 318 6.20 -22.72 -1.85
CA TYR A 318 5.91 -22.23 -0.50
C TYR A 318 4.57 -22.73 0.10
N ASN A 319 4.03 -23.86 -0.35
CA ASN A 319 2.78 -24.38 0.21
C ASN A 319 3.06 -25.28 1.40
N VAL A 320 2.21 -25.17 2.42
CA VAL A 320 1.98 -26.30 3.34
C VAL A 320 0.97 -27.21 2.66
N LEU A 321 1.40 -28.38 2.21
CA LEU A 321 0.54 -29.42 1.62
C LEU A 321 0.79 -30.72 2.38
N ALA A 322 0.30 -30.74 3.63
CA ALA A 322 0.51 -31.79 4.61
C ALA A 322 -0.63 -31.80 5.63
N TYR A 323 -0.63 -32.77 6.55
CA TYR A 323 -1.64 -32.90 7.62
C TYR A 323 -3.07 -33.08 7.11
N ASN A 324 -3.21 -33.69 5.93
CA ASN A 324 -4.51 -34.01 5.34
C ASN A 324 -4.83 -35.50 5.51
N GLY A 325 -6.11 -35.86 5.43
CA GLY A 325 -6.53 -37.26 5.41
C GLY A 325 -6.05 -37.98 4.16
N ASN A 326 -5.55 -39.20 4.33
CA ASN A 326 -4.98 -40.06 3.29
C ASN A 326 -3.75 -39.45 2.59
N THR A 327 -3.85 -38.88 1.38
CA THR A 327 -2.70 -38.30 0.67
C THR A 327 -2.89 -36.80 0.44
N SER A 328 -1.80 -36.03 0.52
CA SER A 328 -1.83 -34.58 0.25
C SER A 328 -1.66 -34.27 -1.24
N CYS A 329 -0.99 -35.13 -1.99
CA CYS A 329 -1.08 -35.10 -3.44
C CYS A 329 -0.91 -36.51 -4.01
N ARG A 330 -1.51 -36.76 -5.17
CA ARG A 330 -1.48 -38.05 -5.85
C ARG A 330 -1.37 -37.83 -7.35
N TYR A 331 -0.29 -38.36 -7.91
CA TYR A 331 -0.11 -38.47 -9.35
C TYR A 331 -0.90 -39.67 -9.89
N VAL A 332 -1.85 -39.43 -10.80
CA VAL A 332 -2.69 -40.46 -11.42
C VAL A 332 -2.45 -40.60 -12.93
N GLY A 333 -1.36 -40.01 -13.43
CA GLY A 333 -0.97 -40.08 -14.84
C GLY A 333 -0.32 -41.41 -15.24
N SER A 334 0.17 -41.46 -16.48
CA SER A 334 0.85 -42.63 -17.02
C SER A 334 2.35 -42.50 -16.83
N GLN A 335 2.97 -43.42 -16.09
CA GLN A 335 4.42 -43.46 -15.92
C GLN A 335 5.19 -43.44 -17.26
N ILE A 336 4.62 -44.06 -18.30
CA ILE A 336 5.20 -44.07 -19.66
C ILE A 336 5.16 -42.68 -20.29
N LEU A 337 4.10 -41.90 -20.03
CA LEU A 337 3.98 -40.53 -20.53
C LEU A 337 4.84 -39.57 -19.72
N SER A 338 4.89 -39.69 -18.39
CA SER A 338 5.74 -38.83 -17.54
C SER A 338 7.22 -38.96 -17.88
N ASP A 339 7.70 -40.17 -18.17
CA ASP A 339 9.09 -40.44 -18.52
C ASP A 339 9.47 -39.86 -19.90
N LYS A 340 8.48 -39.74 -20.79
CA LYS A 340 8.69 -39.30 -22.18
C LYS A 340 8.47 -37.81 -22.39
N TYR A 341 7.52 -37.21 -21.68
CA TYR A 341 7.02 -35.86 -21.97
C TYR A 341 7.13 -34.88 -20.81
N ASP A 342 7.63 -35.29 -19.64
CA ASP A 342 7.59 -34.53 -18.39
C ASP A 342 6.13 -34.37 -17.91
N ALA A 343 5.85 -34.71 -16.64
CA ALA A 343 4.50 -34.54 -16.07
C ALA A 343 4.13 -33.06 -15.85
N GLY A 344 5.04 -32.13 -16.16
CA GLY A 344 4.81 -30.68 -16.10
C GLY A 344 4.76 -30.14 -14.68
N VAL A 345 5.37 -30.86 -13.72
CA VAL A 345 5.34 -30.51 -12.30
C VAL A 345 6.65 -29.84 -11.90
N THR A 346 6.57 -28.65 -11.31
CA THR A 346 7.69 -27.99 -10.63
C THR A 346 7.33 -27.78 -9.17
N ALA A 347 8.22 -28.18 -8.26
CA ALA A 347 8.05 -27.99 -6.82
C ALA A 347 9.32 -27.41 -6.18
N GLY A 348 9.16 -26.47 -5.25
CA GLY A 348 10.24 -26.01 -4.40
C GLY A 348 9.73 -25.25 -3.18
N TYR A 349 10.46 -25.33 -2.08
CA TYR A 349 10.13 -24.66 -0.82
C TYR A 349 8.75 -25.04 -0.26
N ASN A 350 8.22 -26.24 -0.54
CA ASN A 350 6.96 -26.69 0.06
C ASN A 350 7.21 -27.50 1.33
N ALA A 351 6.21 -27.56 2.21
CA ALA A 351 6.16 -28.52 3.29
C ALA A 351 5.27 -29.71 2.91
N PHE A 352 5.88 -30.89 2.80
CA PHE A 352 5.22 -32.15 2.51
C PHE A 352 5.39 -33.14 3.66
N ASP A 353 4.48 -34.10 3.78
CA ASP A 353 4.66 -35.26 4.65
C ASP A 353 5.02 -36.47 3.76
N THR A 354 6.00 -37.27 4.19
CA THR A 354 6.44 -38.49 3.50
C THR A 354 5.88 -39.78 4.11
N VAL A 355 5.09 -39.71 5.19
CA VAL A 355 4.61 -40.88 5.94
C VAL A 355 3.09 -40.94 6.05
N THR A 356 2.45 -39.95 6.66
CA THR A 356 1.02 -40.07 7.04
C THR A 356 0.08 -39.47 6.01
N SER A 357 0.41 -38.30 5.48
CA SER A 357 -0.34 -37.59 4.45
C SER A 357 0.49 -37.38 3.19
N GLN A 358 0.94 -38.48 2.58
CA GLN A 358 1.95 -38.47 1.51
C GLN A 358 1.61 -37.54 0.34
N CYS A 359 2.60 -36.80 -0.16
CA CYS A 359 2.50 -36.10 -1.44
C CYS A 359 3.32 -36.85 -2.49
N GLU A 360 2.63 -37.64 -3.31
CA GLU A 360 3.21 -38.44 -4.38
C GLU A 360 3.47 -37.58 -5.63
N LEU A 361 4.69 -37.07 -5.74
CA LEU A 361 5.13 -36.36 -6.95
C LEU A 361 5.38 -37.34 -8.11
N ALA A 362 5.18 -36.87 -9.34
CA ALA A 362 5.50 -37.65 -10.53
C ALA A 362 7.03 -37.86 -10.60
N ALA A 363 7.49 -39.01 -11.11
CA ALA A 363 8.92 -39.30 -11.14
C ALA A 363 9.75 -38.28 -11.94
N SER A 364 9.14 -37.61 -12.92
CA SER A 364 9.75 -36.55 -13.73
C SER A 364 9.58 -35.14 -13.15
N ALA A 365 8.99 -34.99 -11.96
CA ALA A 365 8.81 -33.69 -11.33
C ALA A 365 10.15 -32.96 -11.14
N ARG A 366 10.19 -31.68 -11.50
CA ARG A 366 11.35 -30.81 -11.37
C ARG A 366 11.39 -30.20 -9.98
N ILE A 367 12.48 -30.43 -9.26
CA ILE A 367 12.77 -29.75 -7.99
C ILE A 367 13.64 -28.53 -8.28
N LEU A 368 13.20 -27.34 -7.84
CA LEU A 368 13.78 -26.03 -8.23
C LEU A 368 15.29 -25.91 -8.03
N ASP A 369 15.83 -26.54 -6.99
CA ASP A 369 17.27 -26.75 -6.81
C ASP A 369 17.51 -28.26 -6.76
N SER A 370 18.32 -28.77 -7.68
CA SER A 370 18.66 -30.19 -7.77
C SER A 370 19.89 -30.56 -6.96
N MET A 371 20.61 -29.58 -6.39
CA MET A 371 21.78 -29.79 -5.54
C MET A 371 21.42 -29.84 -4.05
N THR A 372 20.32 -29.21 -3.64
CA THR A 372 19.74 -29.32 -2.30
C THR A 372 18.22 -29.49 -2.41
N ASP A 373 17.64 -30.49 -1.73
CA ASP A 373 16.17 -30.59 -1.68
C ASP A 373 15.62 -29.37 -0.94
N THR A 374 14.92 -28.51 -1.68
CA THR A 374 14.36 -27.25 -1.16
C THR A 374 13.02 -27.45 -0.49
N ASN A 375 12.38 -28.61 -0.65
CA ASN A 375 11.16 -28.93 0.07
C ASN A 375 11.50 -29.50 1.44
N ILE A 376 10.66 -29.22 2.43
CA ILE A 376 10.83 -29.72 3.79
C ILE A 376 9.87 -30.88 4.04
N ASP A 377 10.40 -31.92 4.68
CA ASP A 377 9.64 -33.10 5.09
C ASP A 377 9.18 -32.94 6.55
N VAL A 378 7.88 -32.74 6.75
CA VAL A 378 7.27 -32.57 8.07
C VAL A 378 6.84 -33.89 8.72
N LYS A 379 7.34 -35.03 8.23
CA LYS A 379 7.03 -36.35 8.81
C LYS A 379 7.25 -36.36 10.33
N ASN A 380 6.35 -37.00 11.05
CA ASN A 380 6.38 -37.14 12.51
C ASN A 380 6.44 -35.81 13.29
N VAL A 381 6.24 -34.67 12.64
CA VAL A 381 6.06 -33.38 13.31
C VAL A 381 4.56 -33.19 13.51
N ALA A 382 4.13 -32.79 14.70
CA ALA A 382 2.72 -32.47 14.92
C ALA A 382 2.38 -31.12 14.29
N ILE A 383 1.22 -31.00 13.65
CA ILE A 383 0.75 -29.72 13.09
C ILE A 383 0.81 -28.58 14.12
N GLY A 384 0.44 -28.86 15.37
CA GLY A 384 0.45 -27.87 16.46
C GLY A 384 1.83 -27.35 16.86
N SER A 385 2.91 -28.01 16.41
CA SER A 385 4.29 -27.53 16.57
C SER A 385 4.69 -26.52 15.50
N LEU A 386 4.08 -26.57 14.31
CA LEU A 386 4.40 -25.69 13.18
C LEU A 386 3.37 -24.60 12.93
N LEU A 387 2.11 -24.85 13.27
CA LEU A 387 0.97 -23.97 13.01
C LEU A 387 0.14 -23.78 14.29
N SER A 388 -0.54 -22.64 14.38
CA SER A 388 -1.64 -22.41 15.32
C SER A 388 -2.80 -23.39 15.09
N SER A 389 -3.87 -23.31 15.88
CA SER A 389 -5.14 -23.88 15.42
C SER A 389 -5.78 -22.94 14.40
N LEU A 390 -6.81 -23.40 13.67
CA LEU A 390 -7.58 -22.52 12.79
C LEU A 390 -8.21 -21.39 13.62
N THR A 391 -7.78 -20.16 13.35
CA THR A 391 -8.24 -18.97 14.09
C THR A 391 -9.67 -18.60 13.74
N SER A 392 -10.41 -18.06 14.71
CA SER A 392 -11.76 -17.52 14.45
C SER A 392 -11.68 -16.16 13.74
N PRO A 393 -12.70 -15.78 12.94
CA PRO A 393 -12.75 -14.44 12.34
C PRO A 393 -12.60 -13.33 13.40
N SER A 394 -11.68 -12.39 13.16
CA SER A 394 -11.43 -11.24 14.03
C SER A 394 -10.76 -10.10 13.27
N LYS A 395 -10.64 -8.93 13.90
CA LYS A 395 -9.90 -7.79 13.33
C LYS A 395 -8.41 -8.08 13.04
N TYR A 396 -7.80 -9.07 13.71
CA TYR A 396 -6.37 -9.40 13.56
C TYR A 396 -6.08 -10.28 12.33
N ASN A 397 -7.10 -10.96 11.81
CA ASN A 397 -7.01 -11.80 10.61
C ASN A 397 -7.96 -11.31 9.51
N LEU A 398 -8.35 -10.03 9.57
CA LEU A 398 -9.27 -9.38 8.62
C LEU A 398 -10.58 -10.18 8.40
N PHE A 399 -11.09 -10.76 9.49
CA PHE A 399 -12.28 -11.61 9.55
C PHE A 399 -12.22 -12.84 8.64
N ARG A 400 -11.01 -13.33 8.36
CA ARG A 400 -10.74 -14.54 7.58
C ARG A 400 -10.05 -15.60 8.44
N PRO A 401 -10.64 -16.79 8.64
CA PRO A 401 -9.98 -17.88 9.36
C PRO A 401 -8.65 -18.29 8.72
N MET A 402 -7.59 -18.39 9.50
CA MET A 402 -6.26 -18.76 9.01
C MET A 402 -5.42 -19.45 10.09
N TYR A 403 -4.31 -20.06 9.68
CA TYR A 403 -3.30 -20.61 10.58
C TYR A 403 -2.09 -19.68 10.62
N PHE A 404 -1.53 -19.45 11.81
CA PHE A 404 -0.30 -18.70 12.00
C PHE A 404 0.86 -19.68 12.17
N PRO A 405 1.99 -19.51 11.47
CA PRO A 405 3.17 -20.31 11.69
C PRO A 405 3.77 -20.07 13.08
N LYS A 406 4.43 -21.09 13.61
CA LYS A 406 5.08 -21.11 14.92
C LYS A 406 6.56 -21.42 14.78
N VAL A 407 7.37 -20.74 15.57
CA VAL A 407 8.79 -21.07 15.70
C VAL A 407 8.95 -22.45 16.32
N ASN A 408 9.65 -23.35 15.63
CA ASN A 408 9.96 -24.69 16.14
C ASN A 408 11.45 -24.78 16.53
N SER A 409 11.75 -24.50 17.79
CA SER A 409 13.12 -24.37 18.33
C SER A 409 13.90 -25.71 18.34
N GLY A 410 14.42 -26.15 17.19
CA GLY A 410 15.33 -27.30 17.08
C GLY A 410 14.91 -28.42 16.12
N GLY A 411 14.02 -28.14 15.16
CA GLY A 411 13.56 -29.12 14.18
C GLY A 411 13.23 -28.51 12.81
N VAL A 412 12.41 -29.21 12.03
CA VAL A 412 11.84 -28.67 10.77
C VAL A 412 10.94 -27.47 11.11
N ASP A 413 11.11 -26.36 10.40
CA ASP A 413 10.31 -25.15 10.55
C ASP A 413 9.78 -24.71 9.17
N LEU A 414 8.66 -24.01 9.17
CA LEU A 414 8.07 -23.36 7.99
C LEU A 414 8.68 -21.98 7.72
N LEU A 415 9.45 -21.46 8.67
CA LEU A 415 9.95 -20.10 8.65
C LEU A 415 11.30 -19.98 7.93
N ASP A 416 11.52 -18.83 7.28
CA ASP A 416 12.79 -18.43 6.68
C ASP A 416 13.47 -19.51 5.83
N THR A 417 12.91 -19.78 4.65
CA THR A 417 13.43 -20.80 3.71
C THR A 417 14.82 -20.51 3.14
N ASN A 418 15.43 -19.36 3.49
CA ASN A 418 16.68 -18.84 2.91
C ASN A 418 16.61 -18.60 1.39
N SER A 419 15.40 -18.52 0.84
CA SER A 419 15.14 -18.23 -0.56
C SER A 419 14.31 -16.97 -0.74
N LYS A 420 14.58 -16.28 -1.85
CA LYS A 420 13.88 -15.08 -2.30
C LYS A 420 13.14 -15.30 -3.63
N LEU A 421 13.20 -16.51 -4.18
CA LEU A 421 12.69 -16.82 -5.51
C LEU A 421 11.19 -17.13 -5.46
N SER A 422 10.40 -16.56 -6.38
CA SER A 422 9.01 -16.95 -6.67
C SER A 422 8.03 -16.92 -5.49
N CYS A 423 8.31 -16.08 -4.49
CA CYS A 423 7.44 -15.86 -3.36
C CYS A 423 6.48 -14.70 -3.62
N ASN A 424 5.28 -14.75 -3.04
CA ASN A 424 4.32 -13.65 -3.16
C ASN A 424 4.78 -12.42 -2.34
N ASP A 425 4.50 -11.21 -2.82
CA ASP A 425 4.93 -9.96 -2.16
C ASP A 425 4.26 -9.69 -0.81
N SER A 426 3.14 -10.35 -0.52
CA SER A 426 2.39 -10.20 0.74
C SER A 426 1.81 -11.52 1.21
N ASP A 427 1.37 -11.58 2.47
CA ASP A 427 0.68 -12.72 3.07
C ASP A 427 -0.87 -12.60 2.99
N GLN A 428 -1.60 -13.55 3.54
CA GLN A 428 -3.07 -13.59 3.55
C GLN A 428 -3.73 -12.39 4.27
N ARG A 429 -2.99 -11.73 5.18
CA ARG A 429 -3.43 -10.53 5.89
C ARG A 429 -3.09 -9.26 5.11
N GLY A 430 -2.39 -9.37 3.98
CA GLY A 430 -1.88 -8.26 3.20
C GLY A 430 -0.63 -7.63 3.81
N LEU A 431 0.10 -8.34 4.68
CA LEU A 431 1.39 -7.89 5.19
C LEU A 431 2.48 -8.20 4.18
N ASP A 432 3.29 -7.20 3.85
CA ASP A 432 4.41 -7.33 2.93
C ASP A 432 5.43 -8.37 3.45
N ARG A 433 5.92 -9.23 2.54
CA ARG A 433 7.07 -10.12 2.76
C ARG A 433 8.33 -9.43 2.29
N ILE A 434 9.04 -8.81 3.22
CA ILE A 434 10.23 -8.01 2.89
C ILE A 434 11.44 -8.94 2.81
N VAL A 435 11.82 -9.37 1.61
CA VAL A 435 12.96 -10.31 1.41
C VAL A 435 14.26 -9.63 0.96
N ASP A 436 14.20 -8.36 0.60
CA ASP A 436 15.33 -7.57 0.09
C ASP A 436 15.99 -6.68 1.16
N GLY A 437 15.55 -6.80 2.42
CA GLY A 437 16.17 -6.12 3.55
C GLY A 437 17.66 -6.43 3.68
N THR A 438 18.49 -5.39 3.73
CA THR A 438 19.92 -5.54 4.03
C THR A 438 20.13 -5.39 5.53
N LEU A 439 20.77 -6.39 6.14
CA LEU A 439 21.16 -6.41 7.55
C LEU A 439 22.67 -6.66 7.66
N MET A 440 23.47 -5.59 7.74
CA MET A 440 24.92 -5.68 7.84
C MET A 440 25.39 -6.31 9.16
N LEU A 441 24.65 -6.07 10.25
CA LEU A 441 24.98 -6.57 11.60
C LEU A 441 24.46 -7.99 11.87
N ALA A 442 23.40 -8.41 11.17
CA ALA A 442 22.77 -9.71 11.36
C ALA A 442 22.30 -10.31 10.02
N PRO A 443 23.21 -10.61 9.07
CA PRO A 443 22.82 -11.07 7.74
C PRO A 443 22.13 -12.43 7.75
N ALA A 444 22.38 -13.27 8.76
CA ALA A 444 21.66 -14.53 8.96
C ALA A 444 20.21 -14.35 9.43
N GLU A 445 19.86 -13.16 9.93
CA GLU A 445 18.49 -12.79 10.31
C GLU A 445 17.76 -12.06 9.18
N ALA A 446 18.36 -11.99 7.98
CA ALA A 446 17.70 -11.39 6.83
C ALA A 446 16.45 -12.19 6.50
N ASN A 447 15.31 -11.50 6.51
CA ASN A 447 14.01 -12.11 6.28
C ASN A 447 13.98 -12.79 4.90
N SER A 448 13.47 -14.02 4.88
CA SER A 448 13.22 -14.78 3.65
C SER A 448 11.78 -15.30 3.69
N CYS A 449 11.31 -15.92 2.61
CA CYS A 449 9.91 -16.29 2.58
C CYS A 449 9.57 -17.47 3.47
N ASP A 450 8.50 -17.32 4.25
CA ASP A 450 7.88 -18.41 4.99
C ASP A 450 6.98 -19.29 4.11
N ILE A 451 6.91 -20.56 4.45
CA ILE A 451 6.02 -21.56 3.84
C ILE A 451 4.62 -21.44 4.46
N GLY A 452 3.61 -21.32 3.61
CA GLY A 452 2.22 -21.14 3.98
C GLY A 452 1.71 -19.72 3.72
N SER A 453 0.44 -19.50 4.08
CA SER A 453 -0.32 -18.30 3.75
C SER A 453 -0.02 -17.08 4.62
N VAL A 454 0.66 -17.25 5.74
CA VAL A 454 0.96 -16.20 6.70
C VAL A 454 2.47 -16.09 6.88
N GLU A 455 2.98 -14.87 6.92
CA GLU A 455 4.39 -14.57 7.26
C GLU A 455 4.51 -14.29 8.76
N LEU A 456 5.45 -14.90 9.47
CA LEU A 456 5.77 -14.53 10.84
C LEU A 456 6.84 -13.44 10.86
N ARG A 457 6.45 -12.20 11.17
CA ARG A 457 7.44 -11.13 11.29
C ARG A 457 8.27 -11.26 12.55
N ARG A 458 9.59 -11.12 12.37
CA ARG A 458 10.59 -10.96 13.43
C ARG A 458 11.03 -9.51 13.49
N LEU A 459 11.37 -9.04 14.69
CA LEU A 459 11.91 -7.68 14.86
C LEU A 459 13.22 -7.56 14.09
N ALA A 460 13.24 -6.73 13.06
CA ALA A 460 14.46 -6.45 12.29
C ALA A 460 14.62 -4.94 12.10
N ALA A 461 15.70 -4.39 12.66
CA ALA A 461 16.09 -3.01 12.45
C ALA A 461 16.72 -2.85 11.07
N ALA A 462 16.22 -1.91 10.27
CA ALA A 462 16.71 -1.71 8.93
C ALA A 462 18.04 -0.96 8.90
N ASP A 463 18.91 -1.32 7.96
CA ASP A 463 19.98 -0.45 7.52
C ASP A 463 19.41 0.67 6.64
N ILE A 464 19.51 1.91 7.11
CA ILE A 464 18.95 3.08 6.44
C ILE A 464 20.08 3.82 5.72
N ALA A 465 20.07 3.72 4.40
CA ALA A 465 21.01 4.41 3.51
C ALA A 465 20.47 5.75 3.01
N ASP A 466 21.34 6.50 2.32
CA ASP A 466 21.02 7.75 1.62
C ASP A 466 20.39 8.83 2.49
N LEU A 467 20.73 8.84 3.78
CA LEU A 467 20.30 9.89 4.70
C LEU A 467 21.04 11.19 4.38
N LYS A 468 20.29 12.27 4.18
CA LYS A 468 20.84 13.60 3.92
C LYS A 468 20.13 14.65 4.77
N ASN A 469 20.84 15.72 5.11
CA ASN A 469 20.17 16.87 5.71
C ASN A 469 19.28 17.54 4.66
N SER A 470 18.18 18.10 5.13
CA SER A 470 17.18 18.80 4.33
C SER A 470 17.00 20.20 4.91
N SER A 471 16.46 21.14 4.11
CA SER A 471 16.13 22.48 4.62
C SER A 471 15.26 22.41 5.88
N GLN A 472 15.76 22.98 6.98
CA GLN A 472 15.04 23.03 8.25
C GLN A 472 13.91 24.05 8.20
N ALA A 473 14.14 25.21 7.57
CA ALA A 473 13.10 26.20 7.33
C ALA A 473 11.91 25.59 6.56
N GLU A 474 12.16 24.85 5.47
CA GLU A 474 11.09 24.19 4.71
C GLU A 474 10.37 23.10 5.53
N ARG A 475 11.11 22.34 6.34
CA ARG A 475 10.54 21.31 7.23
C ARG A 475 9.59 21.92 8.27
N LEU A 476 10.02 22.96 8.97
CA LEU A 476 9.21 23.66 9.97
C LEU A 476 7.97 24.28 9.32
N GLN A 477 8.13 24.90 8.15
CA GLN A 477 7.00 25.43 7.36
C GLN A 477 6.02 24.33 6.96
N ALA A 478 6.50 23.14 6.57
CA ALA A 478 5.64 22.01 6.23
C ALA A 478 4.81 21.55 7.44
N TYR A 479 5.39 21.50 8.63
CA TYR A 479 4.63 21.19 9.86
C TYR A 479 3.57 22.25 10.17
N GLU A 480 3.93 23.54 10.06
CA GLU A 480 2.98 24.64 10.26
C GLU A 480 1.84 24.63 9.25
N ASN A 481 2.13 24.32 7.98
CA ASN A 481 1.13 24.18 6.94
C ASN A 481 0.18 23.00 7.22
N ASN A 482 0.70 21.84 7.63
CA ASN A 482 -0.11 20.68 8.00
C ASN A 482 -1.01 20.98 9.21
N ILE A 483 -0.48 21.68 10.22
CA ILE A 483 -1.26 22.12 11.38
C ILE A 483 -2.43 23.01 10.93
N LYS A 484 -2.15 24.01 10.08
CA LYS A 484 -3.18 24.93 9.57
C LYS A 484 -4.23 24.22 8.72
N GLU A 485 -3.81 23.27 7.88
CA GLU A 485 -4.72 22.45 7.08
C GLU A 485 -5.64 21.62 7.98
N LEU A 486 -5.09 20.91 8.96
CA LEU A 486 -5.85 20.09 9.91
C LEU A 486 -6.79 20.93 10.77
N GLU A 487 -6.35 22.09 11.27
CA GLU A 487 -7.23 23.03 12.00
C GLU A 487 -8.38 23.52 11.11
N GLY A 488 -8.11 23.77 9.83
CA GLY A 488 -9.13 24.12 8.84
C GLY A 488 -10.15 22.99 8.60
N LEU A 489 -9.67 21.74 8.47
CA LEU A 489 -10.53 20.57 8.32
C LEU A 489 -11.38 20.32 9.56
N ILE A 490 -10.81 20.45 10.76
CA ILE A 490 -11.52 20.25 12.03
C ILE A 490 -12.58 21.35 12.26
N ALA A 491 -12.27 22.60 11.90
CA ALA A 491 -13.21 23.72 12.04
C ALA A 491 -14.35 23.70 10.99
N ASN A 492 -14.19 22.96 9.89
CA ASN A 492 -15.16 22.89 8.82
C ASN A 492 -16.36 22.01 9.22
N LYS A 493 -17.56 22.60 9.28
CA LYS A 493 -18.81 21.91 9.63
C LYS A 493 -19.24 20.82 8.63
N ASN A 494 -18.70 20.83 7.42
CA ASN A 494 -18.98 19.83 6.39
C ASN A 494 -18.03 18.63 6.44
N THR A 495 -17.01 18.66 7.30
CA THR A 495 -16.11 17.51 7.51
C THR A 495 -16.90 16.37 8.14
N ASN A 496 -16.72 15.15 7.61
CA ASN A 496 -17.34 13.96 8.20
C ASN A 496 -16.88 13.83 9.66
N PRO A 497 -17.81 13.81 10.65
CA PRO A 497 -17.48 13.68 12.07
C PRO A 497 -16.60 12.47 12.39
N ASP A 498 -16.68 11.39 11.61
CA ASP A 498 -15.90 10.17 11.86
C ASP A 498 -14.39 10.38 11.64
N PHE A 499 -14.00 11.29 10.72
CA PHE A 499 -12.58 11.62 10.46
C PHE A 499 -11.98 12.56 11.50
N LEU A 500 -12.79 13.18 12.37
CA LEU A 500 -12.29 14.14 13.35
C LEU A 500 -11.34 13.48 14.37
N ILE A 501 -11.48 12.18 14.65
CA ILE A 501 -10.57 11.47 15.55
C ILE A 501 -9.16 11.44 14.95
N GLU A 502 -9.03 10.97 13.71
CA GLU A 502 -7.75 10.93 12.99
C GLU A 502 -7.13 12.33 12.91
N PHE A 503 -7.92 13.33 12.48
CA PHE A 503 -7.40 14.70 12.32
C PHE A 503 -6.91 15.31 13.63
N ASN A 504 -7.59 15.05 14.75
CA ASN A 504 -7.14 15.53 16.05
C ASN A 504 -5.85 14.82 16.52
N GLU A 505 -5.71 13.52 16.26
CA GLU A 505 -4.46 12.78 16.55
C GLU A 505 -3.31 13.30 15.68
N GLU A 506 -3.52 13.50 14.39
CA GLU A 506 -2.50 14.04 13.48
C GLU A 506 -2.12 15.48 13.85
N LEU A 507 -3.10 16.32 14.22
CA LEU A 507 -2.87 17.69 14.64
C LEU A 507 -2.00 17.73 15.90
N LYS A 508 -2.31 16.89 16.89
CA LYS A 508 -1.49 16.74 18.09
C LYS A 508 -0.07 16.32 17.72
N ARG A 509 0.09 15.30 16.88
CA ARG A 509 1.40 14.82 16.40
C ARG A 509 2.21 15.93 15.74
N TYR A 510 1.63 16.71 14.83
CA TYR A 510 2.35 17.78 14.14
C TYR A 510 2.69 18.95 15.08
N LYS A 511 1.82 19.30 16.03
CA LYS A 511 2.12 20.33 17.05
C LYS A 511 3.30 19.91 17.94
N GLU A 512 3.30 18.67 18.41
CA GLU A 512 4.39 18.11 19.21
C GLU A 512 5.68 18.06 18.39
N LEU A 513 5.62 17.57 17.14
CA LEU A 513 6.78 17.50 16.25
C LEU A 513 7.36 18.90 15.94
N LEU A 514 6.51 19.89 15.68
CA LEU A 514 6.96 21.28 15.46
C LEU A 514 7.67 21.84 16.69
N ALA A 515 7.09 21.67 17.89
CA ALA A 515 7.66 22.17 19.13
C ALA A 515 8.99 21.49 19.46
N ALA A 516 9.05 20.16 19.39
CA ALA A 516 10.26 19.38 19.64
C ALA A 516 11.35 19.66 18.59
N THR A 517 10.99 19.77 17.30
CA THR A 517 11.96 20.12 16.25
C THR A 517 12.57 21.49 16.51
N LYS A 518 11.75 22.49 16.88
CA LYS A 518 12.25 23.84 17.21
C LYS A 518 13.20 23.85 18.41
N LEU A 519 12.93 23.02 19.42
CA LEU A 519 13.74 22.90 20.64
C LEU A 519 15.12 22.29 20.38
N HIS A 520 15.18 21.25 19.54
CA HIS A 520 16.40 20.44 19.34
C HIS A 520 17.20 20.80 18.09
N GLN A 521 16.88 21.89 17.40
CA GLN A 521 17.56 22.27 16.16
C GLN A 521 19.09 22.23 16.31
N LYS A 522 19.76 21.65 15.30
CA LYS A 522 21.21 21.70 15.13
C LYS A 522 21.52 22.05 13.69
N TYR A 523 22.59 22.79 13.45
CA TYR A 523 23.05 23.10 12.11
C TYR A 523 23.30 21.79 11.32
N ARG A 524 22.71 21.70 10.12
CA ARG A 524 22.70 20.54 9.21
C ARG A 524 22.23 19.24 9.83
N ALA A 525 21.33 19.30 10.81
CA ALA A 525 20.77 18.10 11.41
C ALA A 525 20.04 17.23 10.39
N ILE A 526 20.27 15.93 10.49
CA ILE A 526 19.46 14.88 9.89
C ILE A 526 18.60 14.31 11.00
N TYR A 527 17.30 14.20 10.74
CA TYR A 527 16.37 13.57 11.66
C TYR A 527 15.81 12.31 11.02
N VAL A 528 15.95 11.19 11.72
CA VAL A 528 15.55 9.87 11.26
C VAL A 528 14.55 9.30 12.25
N ASP A 529 13.38 8.93 11.77
CA ASP A 529 12.44 8.11 12.53
C ASP A 529 12.71 6.64 12.21
N PRO A 530 13.40 5.89 13.08
CA PRO A 530 13.74 4.50 12.81
C PRO A 530 12.48 3.61 12.71
N PHE A 531 11.39 3.97 13.37
CA PHE A 531 10.16 3.18 13.43
C PHE A 531 9.44 3.08 12.08
N GLN A 532 9.78 3.92 11.11
CA GLN A 532 9.24 3.84 9.75
C GLN A 532 9.83 2.72 8.90
N PHE A 533 10.99 2.19 9.29
CA PHE A 533 11.77 1.25 8.48
C PHE A 533 11.98 -0.10 9.18
N VAL A 534 11.77 -0.15 10.49
CA VAL A 534 11.89 -1.38 11.30
C VAL A 534 10.71 -2.32 11.02
N LEU A 535 11.02 -3.60 10.81
CA LEU A 535 10.03 -4.67 10.80
C LEU A 535 9.61 -5.01 12.23
N GLN A 536 8.30 -5.07 12.48
CA GLN A 536 7.75 -5.38 13.79
C GLN A 536 7.80 -6.88 14.08
N ASP A 537 7.98 -7.26 15.34
CA ASP A 537 7.72 -8.61 15.78
C ASP A 537 6.21 -8.88 16.00
N GLU A 538 5.84 -10.14 15.87
CA GLU A 538 4.51 -10.63 16.25
C GLU A 538 4.48 -11.21 17.67
N ALA A 539 3.37 -10.99 18.37
CA ALA A 539 3.09 -11.61 19.66
C ALA A 539 1.72 -12.28 19.66
N VAL A 540 1.61 -13.42 20.34
CA VAL A 540 0.34 -14.13 20.53
C VAL A 540 -0.61 -13.25 21.34
N VAL A 541 -1.77 -12.92 20.75
CA VAL A 541 -2.83 -12.12 21.38
C VAL A 541 -4.01 -12.96 21.84
N ASN A 542 -4.19 -14.16 21.29
CA ASN A 542 -5.17 -15.13 21.77
C ASN A 542 -4.50 -16.49 21.97
N THR A 543 -4.38 -16.91 23.23
CA THR A 543 -3.74 -18.19 23.58
C THR A 543 -4.63 -19.40 23.30
N ALA A 544 -5.94 -19.22 23.15
CA ALA A 544 -6.87 -20.32 22.91
C ALA A 544 -6.73 -20.90 21.50
N ASP A 545 -6.61 -20.04 20.49
CA ASP A 545 -6.46 -20.46 19.09
C ASP A 545 -5.07 -20.22 18.50
N GLY A 546 -4.23 -19.43 19.18
CA GLY A 546 -2.89 -19.06 18.74
C GLY A 546 -2.84 -17.85 17.81
N THR A 547 -3.89 -17.03 17.76
CA THR A 547 -3.88 -15.78 16.98
C THR A 547 -2.74 -14.88 17.43
N SER A 548 -1.90 -14.46 16.48
CA SER A 548 -0.82 -13.49 16.68
C SER A 548 -1.16 -12.13 16.07
N ALA A 549 -0.61 -11.07 16.64
CA ALA A 549 -0.74 -9.72 16.10
C ALA A 549 0.56 -8.94 16.24
N LEU A 550 0.73 -8.00 15.30
CA LEU A 550 1.78 -7.00 15.36
C LEU A 550 1.50 -5.98 16.47
N LYS A 551 2.55 -5.27 16.90
CA LYS A 551 2.43 -4.07 17.74
C LYS A 551 2.84 -2.83 16.94
N GLU A 552 2.20 -1.70 17.22
CA GLU A 552 2.51 -0.44 16.53
C GLU A 552 3.94 -0.04 16.84
N MET A 553 4.73 0.31 15.81
CA MET A 553 6.09 0.83 15.99
C MET A 553 6.04 2.22 16.59
N ASN A 554 6.04 2.28 17.91
CA ASN A 554 6.03 3.51 18.68
C ASN A 554 6.78 3.32 19.99
N THR A 555 6.99 4.41 20.71
CA THR A 555 7.68 4.40 22.00
C THR A 555 6.89 3.75 23.12
N GLU A 556 5.61 3.41 22.92
CA GLU A 556 4.82 2.66 23.91
C GLU A 556 5.17 1.18 23.87
N ASN A 557 5.36 0.61 22.67
CA ASN A 557 5.63 -0.81 22.43
C ASN A 557 7.12 -1.13 22.26
N TYR A 558 7.95 -0.16 21.88
CA TYR A 558 9.37 -0.34 21.60
C TYR A 558 10.24 0.71 22.31
N THR A 559 11.52 0.39 22.47
CA THR A 559 12.52 1.31 23.05
C THR A 559 13.75 1.34 22.15
N ILE A 560 14.28 2.55 21.89
CA ILE A 560 15.61 2.71 21.31
C ILE A 560 16.62 2.61 22.44
N THR A 561 17.42 1.54 22.47
CA THR A 561 18.30 1.23 23.60
C THR A 561 19.74 1.69 23.41
N GLU A 562 20.15 1.88 22.15
CA GLU A 562 21.50 2.31 21.80
C GLU A 562 21.44 3.24 20.58
N THR A 563 22.21 4.32 20.62
CA THR A 563 22.58 5.13 19.45
C THR A 563 24.04 5.50 19.59
N GLN A 564 24.89 5.06 18.67
CA GLN A 564 26.34 5.30 18.74
C GLN A 564 26.93 5.70 17.39
N VAL A 565 28.02 6.48 17.46
CA VAL A 565 28.81 6.88 16.30
C VAL A 565 29.80 5.76 15.96
N LEU A 566 29.81 5.34 14.69
CA LEU A 566 30.83 4.40 14.18
C LEU A 566 32.01 5.14 13.56
N GLY A 567 31.78 6.27 12.89
CA GLY A 567 32.82 7.12 12.32
C GLY A 567 32.50 7.64 10.92
N VAL A 568 33.52 8.15 10.24
CA VAL A 568 33.43 8.72 8.89
C VAL A 568 34.36 7.96 7.94
N GLY A 569 33.87 7.56 6.77
CA GLY A 569 34.67 6.87 5.75
C GLY A 569 33.85 5.89 4.93
N VAL A 570 34.34 4.65 4.81
CA VAL A 570 33.66 3.55 4.12
C VAL A 570 33.46 2.41 5.12
N LEU A 571 32.22 1.99 5.32
CA LEU A 571 31.88 0.82 6.12
C LEU A 571 31.59 -0.37 5.20
N SER A 572 32.17 -1.52 5.55
CA SER A 572 31.80 -2.81 4.97
C SER A 572 31.51 -3.80 6.08
N ALA A 573 30.75 -4.84 5.78
CA ALA A 573 30.49 -5.95 6.68
C ALA A 573 30.74 -7.27 5.95
N LYS A 574 31.22 -8.27 6.69
CA LYS A 574 31.30 -9.65 6.22
C LYS A 574 30.80 -10.57 7.33
N ASP A 575 29.82 -11.41 7.00
CA ASP A 575 29.24 -12.41 7.93
C ASP A 575 28.79 -11.80 9.28
N GLY A 576 28.19 -10.60 9.24
CA GLY A 576 27.70 -9.89 10.44
C GLY A 576 28.76 -9.09 11.20
N VAL A 577 30.03 -9.20 10.79
CA VAL A 577 31.14 -8.47 11.41
C VAL A 577 31.44 -7.21 10.60
N LEU A 578 31.33 -6.05 11.27
CA LEU A 578 31.71 -4.77 10.68
C LEU A 578 33.24 -4.67 10.54
N ASP A 579 33.70 -4.31 9.35
CA ASP A 579 35.07 -3.84 9.12
C ASP A 579 35.09 -2.31 9.25
N THR A 580 35.51 -1.84 10.42
CA THR A 580 35.64 -0.42 10.74
C THR A 580 37.05 0.13 10.45
N SER A 581 37.95 -0.65 9.85
CA SER A 581 39.35 -0.23 9.62
C SER A 581 39.49 0.98 8.68
N LYS A 582 38.47 1.19 7.82
CA LYS A 582 38.36 2.32 6.90
C LYS A 582 37.47 3.45 7.44
N LEU A 583 37.07 3.37 8.71
CA LEU A 583 36.41 4.47 9.41
C LEU A 583 37.41 5.26 10.24
N ARG A 584 37.35 6.58 10.10
CA ARG A 584 38.06 7.54 10.95
C ARG A 584 37.13 7.96 12.07
N ALA A 585 37.63 7.96 13.30
CA ALA A 585 36.92 8.56 14.42
C ALA A 585 36.71 10.05 14.17
N ASP A 586 35.48 10.52 14.42
CA ASP A 586 35.15 11.93 14.30
C ASP A 586 34.56 12.45 15.61
N PRO A 587 35.34 13.23 16.39
CA PRO A 587 34.89 13.72 17.69
C PRO A 587 33.82 14.80 17.60
N THR A 588 33.51 15.36 16.42
CA THR A 588 32.46 16.37 16.23
C THR A 588 31.12 15.76 15.84
N LEU A 589 31.11 14.51 15.37
CA LEU A 589 29.92 13.79 14.96
C LEU A 589 29.10 13.31 16.17
N ARG A 590 27.77 13.44 16.09
CA ARG A 590 26.82 12.99 17.10
C ARG A 590 25.72 12.16 16.44
N CYS A 591 25.29 11.11 17.13
CA CYS A 591 24.13 10.28 16.80
C CYS A 591 23.34 10.08 18.10
N GLU A 592 22.19 10.74 18.23
CA GLU A 592 21.46 10.81 19.50
C GLU A 592 19.96 10.56 19.30
N TRP A 593 19.40 9.62 20.04
CA TRP A 593 17.94 9.51 20.18
C TRP A 593 17.38 10.67 21.02
N LYS A 594 16.29 11.28 20.56
CA LYS A 594 15.52 12.29 21.29
C LYS A 594 14.11 11.79 21.51
N ASP A 595 13.74 11.53 22.77
CA ASP A 595 12.46 10.92 23.15
C ASP A 595 11.23 11.74 22.76
N ASP A 596 11.32 13.07 22.87
CA ASP A 596 10.24 13.99 22.52
C ASP A 596 10.07 14.17 21.01
N LEU A 597 11.16 14.11 20.24
CA LEU A 597 11.11 14.02 18.78
C LEU A 597 10.69 12.65 18.27
N LYS A 598 10.93 11.60 19.06
CA LYS A 598 10.87 10.20 18.62
C LYS A 598 11.72 9.96 17.38
N GLN A 599 12.88 10.62 17.31
CA GLN A 599 13.80 10.56 16.17
C GLN A 599 15.24 10.47 16.65
N ILE A 600 16.07 9.80 15.85
CA ILE A 600 17.52 9.84 15.94
C ILE A 600 17.99 11.08 15.18
N MET A 601 18.76 11.93 15.86
CA MET A 601 19.42 13.08 15.29
C MET A 601 20.87 12.73 14.94
N ILE A 602 21.27 13.03 13.70
CA ILE A 602 22.66 12.94 13.25
C ILE A 602 23.11 14.36 12.88
N TYR A 603 24.18 14.85 13.50
CA TYR A 603 24.72 16.18 13.22
C TYR A 603 26.20 16.28 13.58
N ARG A 604 26.86 17.34 13.11
CA ARG A 604 28.26 17.63 13.46
C ARG A 604 28.36 18.95 14.21
N THR A 605 29.15 18.99 15.28
CA THR A 605 29.35 20.23 16.06
C THR A 605 30.23 21.25 15.35
N ASP A 606 30.89 20.87 14.25
CA ASP A 606 31.67 21.76 13.38
C ASP A 606 30.91 22.24 12.12
N GLY A 607 29.70 21.74 11.89
CA GLY A 607 28.85 22.11 10.75
C GLY A 607 29.38 21.74 9.36
N LYS A 608 30.47 20.98 9.26
CA LYS A 608 31.12 20.70 7.97
C LYS A 608 30.31 19.74 7.09
N PRO A 609 30.26 19.97 5.77
CA PRO A 609 29.68 18.99 4.85
C PRO A 609 30.59 17.76 4.73
N THR A 610 30.02 16.64 4.30
CA THR A 610 30.79 15.46 3.88
C THR A 610 31.41 15.68 2.49
N THR A 611 32.54 15.05 2.21
CA THR A 611 33.11 15.04 0.85
C THR A 611 32.36 14.05 -0.04
N SER A 612 32.55 14.11 -1.35
CA SER A 612 31.87 13.22 -2.32
C SER A 612 32.22 11.73 -2.18
N THR A 613 33.20 11.38 -1.35
CA THR A 613 33.71 10.00 -1.18
C THR A 613 33.61 9.48 0.26
N GLU A 614 33.21 10.30 1.23
CA GLU A 614 33.12 9.93 2.66
C GLU A 614 31.67 9.97 3.15
N HIS A 615 31.24 8.94 3.89
CA HIS A 615 29.93 8.90 4.55
C HIS A 615 30.09 8.83 6.06
N VAL A 616 29.06 9.27 6.76
CA VAL A 616 28.91 9.21 8.21
C VAL A 616 28.11 7.97 8.57
N TYR A 617 28.56 7.24 9.60
CA TYR A 617 27.90 6.03 10.06
C TYR A 617 27.53 6.10 11.54
N CYS A 618 26.27 5.79 11.84
CA CYS A 618 25.78 5.52 13.18
C CYS A 618 25.23 4.10 13.27
N GLN A 619 25.19 3.53 14.47
CA GLN A 619 24.41 2.33 14.79
C GLN A 619 23.27 2.71 15.74
N TYR A 620 22.14 2.03 15.60
CA TYR A 620 21.03 2.11 16.55
C TYR A 620 20.48 0.72 16.88
N SER A 621 19.86 0.57 18.04
CA SER A 621 19.20 -0.68 18.46
C SER A 621 17.78 -0.43 18.92
N VAL A 622 16.87 -1.30 18.48
CA VAL A 622 15.46 -1.31 18.85
C VAL A 622 15.18 -2.54 19.69
N LYS A 623 14.48 -2.35 20.80
CA LYS A 623 14.03 -3.43 21.68
C LYS A 623 12.50 -3.48 21.74
N SER A 624 11.92 -4.64 21.47
CA SER A 624 10.51 -4.92 21.72
C SER A 624 10.26 -5.01 23.22
N LYS A 625 9.25 -4.29 23.72
CA LYS A 625 8.83 -4.43 25.13
C LYS A 625 8.00 -5.68 25.37
N ALA A 626 7.35 -6.20 24.33
CA ALA A 626 6.51 -7.39 24.42
C ALA A 626 7.34 -8.68 24.44
N THR A 627 8.20 -8.88 23.45
CA THR A 627 8.99 -10.12 23.30
C THR A 627 10.39 -10.03 23.90
N GLN A 628 10.84 -8.82 24.25
CA GLN A 628 12.23 -8.53 24.63
C GLN A 628 13.26 -8.72 23.51
N ALA A 629 12.83 -9.02 22.27
CA ALA A 629 13.72 -9.09 21.11
C ALA A 629 14.46 -7.77 20.90
N ILE A 630 15.72 -7.86 20.47
CA ILE A 630 16.59 -6.72 20.18
C ILE A 630 17.11 -6.89 18.76
N SER A 631 17.05 -5.83 17.96
CA SER A 631 17.68 -5.78 16.64
C SER A 631 18.40 -4.46 16.44
N SER A 632 19.49 -4.47 15.67
CA SER A 632 20.36 -3.32 15.44
C SER A 632 20.51 -3.03 13.96
N GLY A 633 20.50 -1.75 13.59
CA GLY A 633 20.66 -1.29 12.22
C GLY A 633 21.72 -0.19 12.09
N ILE A 634 22.14 0.05 10.85
CA ILE A 634 23.12 1.08 10.48
C ILE A 634 22.42 2.28 9.85
N LEU A 635 22.85 3.48 10.21
CA LEU A 635 22.46 4.73 9.55
C LEU A 635 23.66 5.23 8.73
N LYS A 636 23.50 5.31 7.41
CA LYS A 636 24.51 5.85 6.49
C LYS A 636 24.05 7.22 5.99
N ALA A 637 24.80 8.26 6.33
CA ALA A 637 24.43 9.65 6.12
C ALA A 637 25.50 10.48 5.39
N GLU A 638 25.04 11.54 4.74
CA GLU A 638 25.83 12.59 4.10
C GLU A 638 25.34 13.96 4.57
N PHE A 639 26.28 14.89 4.75
CA PHE A 639 25.98 16.28 5.05
C PHE A 639 26.29 17.15 3.83
N SER A 640 25.32 17.89 3.34
CA SER A 640 25.49 18.88 2.27
C SER A 640 25.19 20.28 2.80
N ASN A 641 25.78 21.27 2.15
CA ASN A 641 25.29 22.63 2.28
C ASN A 641 23.86 22.74 1.73
N ILE A 642 22.99 23.48 2.40
CA ILE A 642 21.64 23.78 1.90
C ILE A 642 21.66 25.19 1.35
N GLN A 643 21.33 25.31 0.06
CA GLN A 643 21.25 26.61 -0.63
C GLN A 643 20.50 27.67 0.21
N PRO A 644 20.95 28.94 0.16
CA PRO A 644 20.24 30.03 0.83
C PRO A 644 18.87 30.27 0.18
N ILE A 645 17.96 30.87 0.94
CA ILE A 645 16.57 31.11 0.56
C ILE A 645 16.42 32.59 0.19
N ALA A 646 16.39 32.86 -1.11
CA ALA A 646 15.97 34.15 -1.64
C ALA A 646 14.45 34.20 -1.78
N LYS A 647 13.83 35.31 -1.39
CA LYS A 647 12.37 35.52 -1.45
C LYS A 647 12.02 36.70 -2.34
N THR A 648 10.87 36.63 -2.98
CA THR A 648 10.37 37.76 -3.75
C THR A 648 10.14 38.98 -2.84
N ASP A 649 10.67 40.13 -3.25
CA ASP A 649 10.45 41.41 -2.60
C ASP A 649 9.54 42.30 -3.45
N GLU A 650 8.70 43.07 -2.76
CA GLU A 650 7.82 44.07 -3.39
C GLU A 650 8.11 45.46 -2.81
N TYR A 651 8.46 46.39 -3.69
CA TYR A 651 8.72 47.79 -3.37
C TYR A 651 7.67 48.67 -4.06
N THR A 652 7.16 49.66 -3.34
CA THR A 652 6.12 50.57 -3.86
C THR A 652 6.74 51.86 -4.41
N LEU A 653 6.41 52.19 -5.65
CA LEU A 653 6.70 53.48 -6.28
C LEU A 653 5.47 54.38 -6.22
N ASN A 654 5.61 55.58 -5.65
CA ASN A 654 4.53 56.57 -5.65
C ASN A 654 4.41 57.22 -7.04
N TYR A 655 3.18 57.24 -7.59
CA TYR A 655 2.88 57.89 -8.85
C TYR A 655 3.29 59.38 -8.83
N GLY A 656 4.14 59.80 -9.77
CA GLY A 656 4.69 61.16 -9.84
C GLY A 656 5.63 61.54 -8.67
N GLY A 657 6.04 60.57 -7.85
CA GLY A 657 6.92 60.75 -6.70
C GLY A 657 8.41 60.64 -7.02
N THR A 658 9.21 60.13 -6.07
CA THR A 658 10.64 59.85 -6.30
C THR A 658 10.83 58.72 -7.33
N LEU A 659 11.85 58.86 -8.18
CA LEU A 659 12.31 57.80 -9.08
C LEU A 659 13.32 56.86 -8.40
N LYS A 660 13.80 57.22 -7.21
CA LYS A 660 14.87 56.53 -6.48
C LYS A 660 14.34 55.85 -5.22
N LEU A 661 14.76 54.60 -5.00
CA LEU A 661 14.47 53.79 -3.82
C LEU A 661 15.75 53.12 -3.30
N ASN A 662 15.93 53.04 -1.99
CA ASN A 662 16.98 52.20 -1.40
C ASN A 662 16.37 50.87 -1.01
N VAL A 663 16.93 49.78 -1.53
CA VAL A 663 16.46 48.42 -1.29
C VAL A 663 17.59 47.55 -0.76
N ASN A 664 17.23 46.52 0.00
CA ASN A 664 18.17 45.51 0.44
C ASN A 664 17.43 44.15 0.52
N PRO A 665 17.56 43.29 -0.51
CA PRO A 665 16.83 42.01 -0.54
C PRO A 665 17.22 41.08 0.61
N LEU A 666 18.45 41.19 1.13
CA LEU A 666 18.92 40.34 2.25
C LEU A 666 18.14 40.52 3.55
N VAL A 667 17.28 41.55 3.66
CA VAL A 667 16.42 41.76 4.83
C VAL A 667 15.31 40.70 4.92
N ASN A 668 14.85 40.17 3.78
CA ASN A 668 13.77 39.18 3.70
C ASN A 668 14.28 37.77 3.33
N ASP A 669 15.52 37.70 2.85
CA ASP A 669 16.23 36.45 2.55
C ASP A 669 16.84 35.81 3.81
N SER A 670 17.24 34.55 3.71
CA SER A 670 17.82 33.81 4.85
C SER A 670 18.73 32.68 4.41
N ASP A 671 19.62 32.24 5.31
CA ASP A 671 20.37 30.99 5.19
C ASP A 671 19.88 29.95 6.23
N ASP A 672 18.62 30.07 6.64
CA ASP A 672 18.04 29.25 7.72
C ASP A 672 17.77 27.80 7.29
N GLY A 673 18.04 27.46 6.02
CA GLY A 673 17.90 26.10 5.49
C GLY A 673 18.80 25.11 6.22
N ASP A 674 20.03 25.49 6.54
CA ASP A 674 20.94 24.66 7.33
C ASP A 674 20.54 24.60 8.81
N GLY A 675 19.69 25.50 9.29
CA GLY A 675 19.34 25.63 10.70
C GLY A 675 20.27 26.59 11.46
N PRO A 676 20.17 26.63 12.81
CA PRO A 676 20.75 27.71 13.59
C PRO A 676 22.28 27.59 13.71
N MET A 677 23.00 28.54 13.12
CA MET A 677 24.46 28.62 13.17
C MET A 677 25.01 28.71 14.61
N SER A 678 24.22 29.24 15.55
CA SER A 678 24.56 29.31 16.98
C SER A 678 24.75 27.96 17.66
N THR A 679 24.35 26.86 17.01
CA THR A 679 24.48 25.49 17.54
C THR A 679 25.79 24.82 17.14
N VAL A 680 26.58 25.46 16.28
CA VAL A 680 27.95 25.07 15.93
C VAL A 680 28.93 25.69 16.93
N ALA A 681 30.04 24.99 17.18
CA ALA A 681 31.11 25.46 18.05
C ALA A 681 31.59 26.86 17.60
N ALA A 682 31.87 27.76 18.56
CA ALA A 682 32.08 29.18 18.30
C ALA A 682 33.21 29.46 17.29
N GLU A 683 34.26 28.65 17.32
CA GLU A 683 35.41 28.67 16.41
C GLU A 683 35.08 28.29 14.95
N HIS A 684 33.89 27.73 14.71
CA HIS A 684 33.41 27.28 13.39
C HIS A 684 32.18 28.07 12.92
N GLN A 685 31.72 29.06 13.69
CA GLN A 685 30.60 29.91 13.26
C GLN A 685 31.03 30.84 12.13
N ARG A 686 30.10 31.08 11.21
CA ARG A 686 30.28 31.91 10.01
C ARG A 686 29.06 32.81 9.79
N PRO A 687 29.19 33.91 9.02
CA PRO A 687 28.04 34.71 8.63
C PRO A 687 27.03 33.87 7.82
N ALA A 688 25.77 34.30 7.77
CA ALA A 688 24.74 33.66 6.95
C ALA A 688 24.99 33.83 5.45
N PHE A 689 25.55 34.97 5.05
CA PHE A 689 25.75 35.30 3.64
C PHE A 689 27.23 35.52 3.33
N HIS A 690 27.56 35.42 2.03
CA HIS A 690 28.90 35.64 1.54
C HIS A 690 29.47 37.00 1.94
N ARG A 691 30.73 37.00 2.38
CA ARG A 691 31.52 38.19 2.69
C ARG A 691 32.82 38.20 1.91
N ASP A 692 33.24 39.39 1.51
CA ASP A 692 34.53 39.61 0.85
C ASP A 692 35.72 39.37 1.80
N ALA A 693 36.94 39.43 1.25
CA ALA A 693 38.18 39.25 2.01
C ALA A 693 38.38 40.29 3.14
N ASN A 694 37.64 41.40 3.13
CA ASN A 694 37.65 42.44 4.17
C ASN A 694 36.51 42.27 5.19
N GLY A 695 35.74 41.19 5.10
CA GLY A 695 34.64 40.87 5.99
C GLY A 695 33.37 41.70 5.75
N LYS A 696 33.19 42.27 4.55
CA LYS A 696 31.98 43.02 4.17
C LYS A 696 31.03 42.15 3.34
N ASP A 697 29.73 42.24 3.57
CA ASP A 697 28.75 41.40 2.84
C ASP A 697 28.72 41.78 1.34
N LEU A 698 28.77 40.76 0.49
CA LEU A 698 28.83 40.86 -0.96
C LEU A 698 28.10 39.68 -1.62
N ALA A 699 26.86 39.43 -1.17
CA ALA A 699 26.14 38.19 -1.46
C ALA A 699 25.16 38.28 -2.64
N ILE A 700 24.80 39.46 -3.13
CA ILE A 700 23.67 39.62 -4.07
C ILE A 700 24.20 39.64 -5.51
N ARG A 701 23.71 38.76 -6.38
CA ARG A 701 23.98 38.84 -7.84
C ARG A 701 22.70 39.12 -8.59
N ILE A 702 22.74 40.13 -9.46
CA ILE A 702 21.65 40.42 -10.38
C ILE A 702 21.80 39.52 -11.60
N VAL A 703 20.79 38.69 -11.84
CA VAL A 703 20.71 37.77 -12.97
C VAL A 703 20.19 38.50 -14.20
N ARG A 704 19.13 39.30 -14.01
CA ARG A 704 18.47 40.06 -15.06
C ARG A 704 17.82 41.32 -14.48
N GLN A 705 17.82 42.40 -15.23
CA GLN A 705 17.10 43.62 -14.88
C GLN A 705 16.42 44.21 -16.11
N ASP A 706 15.28 44.88 -15.93
CA ASP A 706 14.63 45.62 -17.01
C ASP A 706 15.48 46.80 -17.50
N ALA A 707 15.40 47.10 -18.80
CA ALA A 707 16.14 48.19 -19.43
C ALA A 707 15.79 49.59 -18.86
N GLY A 708 14.71 49.70 -18.08
CA GLY A 708 14.26 50.92 -17.43
C GLY A 708 14.83 51.16 -16.02
N ILE A 709 15.76 50.33 -15.56
CA ILE A 709 16.29 50.38 -14.20
C ILE A 709 17.79 50.73 -14.23
N ASN A 710 18.18 51.71 -13.42
CA ASN A 710 19.58 51.97 -13.07
C ASN A 710 19.79 51.59 -11.60
N ILE A 711 20.89 50.91 -11.29
CA ILE A 711 21.24 50.55 -9.92
C ILE A 711 22.55 51.23 -9.52
N LYS A 712 22.63 51.63 -8.25
CA LYS A 712 23.84 52.14 -7.61
C LYS A 712 24.01 51.45 -6.26
N PRO A 713 24.77 50.34 -6.21
CA PRO A 713 25.00 49.59 -4.99
C PRO A 713 26.01 50.30 -4.08
N GLU A 714 25.86 50.16 -2.76
CA GLU A 714 26.84 50.63 -1.79
C GLU A 714 28.19 49.90 -1.92
N ARG A 715 28.17 48.62 -2.30
CA ARG A 715 29.36 47.77 -2.46
C ARG A 715 29.25 46.93 -3.73
N THR A 716 30.40 46.70 -4.38
CA THR A 716 30.52 45.89 -5.59
C THR A 716 31.85 45.13 -5.59
N GLY A 717 31.86 43.93 -6.16
CA GLY A 717 33.06 43.10 -6.29
C GLY A 717 32.74 41.80 -7.03
N SER A 718 33.72 40.91 -7.13
CA SER A 718 33.52 39.57 -7.72
C SER A 718 32.61 38.71 -6.84
N CYS A 719 31.74 37.91 -7.46
CA CYS A 719 31.01 36.86 -6.77
C CYS A 719 31.95 35.72 -6.30
N PRO A 720 31.52 34.86 -5.36
CA PRO A 720 32.40 33.83 -4.81
C PRO A 720 32.54 32.58 -5.69
N GLY A 721 33.59 31.80 -5.43
CA GLY A 721 33.75 30.45 -5.98
C GLY A 721 33.82 30.40 -7.51
N GLU A 722 33.07 29.50 -8.13
CA GLU A 722 33.02 29.38 -9.59
C GLU A 722 32.34 30.56 -10.31
N TYR A 723 31.76 31.48 -9.53
CA TYR A 723 31.04 32.65 -10.01
C TYR A 723 31.88 33.93 -10.06
N GLU A 724 33.20 33.87 -9.81
CA GLU A 724 34.12 35.03 -9.79
C GLU A 724 34.08 35.94 -11.03
N LYS A 725 33.62 35.41 -12.17
CA LYS A 725 33.39 36.16 -13.42
C LYS A 725 32.20 37.12 -13.38
N TYR A 726 31.31 36.96 -12.40
CA TYR A 726 30.13 37.80 -12.20
C TYR A 726 30.37 38.86 -11.13
N VAL A 727 29.54 39.91 -11.16
CA VAL A 727 29.56 41.00 -10.18
C VAL A 727 28.52 40.72 -9.11
N CYS A 728 28.96 40.78 -7.86
CA CYS A 728 28.13 40.72 -6.67
C CYS A 728 28.06 42.07 -5.98
N TYR A 729 26.96 42.29 -5.27
CA TYR A 729 26.59 43.53 -4.62
C TYR A 729 26.32 43.28 -3.14
N GLY A 730 26.43 44.34 -2.34
CA GLY A 730 26.06 44.30 -0.93
C GLY A 730 25.82 45.68 -0.34
N GLY A 731 25.25 45.70 0.87
CA GLY A 731 24.69 46.91 1.44
C GLY A 731 23.37 47.29 0.77
N ASN A 732 22.93 48.54 0.95
CA ASN A 732 21.75 49.02 0.23
C ASN A 732 22.07 49.22 -1.26
N ILE A 733 21.07 48.98 -2.10
CA ILE A 733 21.12 49.24 -3.53
C ILE A 733 20.15 50.39 -3.80
N GLU A 734 20.69 51.53 -4.25
CA GLU A 734 19.85 52.63 -4.76
C GLU A 734 19.37 52.22 -6.16
N VAL A 735 18.07 52.05 -6.32
CA VAL A 735 17.39 51.70 -7.57
C VAL A 735 16.70 52.96 -8.10
N GLU A 736 17.06 53.36 -9.31
CA GLU A 736 16.45 54.48 -10.04
C GLU A 736 15.68 53.96 -11.26
N VAL A 737 14.36 54.13 -11.27
CA VAL A 737 13.51 53.76 -12.41
C VAL A 737 13.36 54.92 -13.39
N ARG A 738 13.29 54.64 -14.70
CA ARG A 738 13.17 55.66 -15.74
C ARG A 738 11.84 56.41 -15.72
N ASN A 739 10.76 55.80 -15.23
CA ASN A 739 9.43 56.38 -15.26
C ASN A 739 8.51 55.82 -14.16
N ASN A 740 8.11 56.65 -13.18
CA ASN A 740 7.10 56.31 -12.17
C ASN A 740 5.67 56.74 -12.56
N PHE A 741 5.39 56.87 -13.86
CA PHE A 741 4.04 57.00 -14.42
C PHE A 741 3.55 55.71 -15.11
N SER A 742 4.42 54.70 -15.27
CA SER A 742 4.05 53.40 -15.84
C SER A 742 3.12 52.62 -14.90
N PRO A 743 2.01 52.03 -15.38
CA PRO A 743 1.16 51.15 -14.58
C PRO A 743 1.70 49.71 -14.46
N PHE A 744 2.76 49.36 -15.19
CA PHE A 744 3.41 48.05 -15.12
C PHE A 744 4.58 48.07 -14.13
N PRO A 745 4.80 46.99 -13.35
CA PRO A 745 5.93 46.89 -12.44
C PRO A 745 7.25 46.81 -13.22
N TYR A 746 8.32 47.35 -12.64
CA TYR A 746 9.69 47.03 -13.06
C TYR A 746 10.22 45.83 -12.29
N GLU A 747 11.08 45.05 -12.93
CA GLU A 747 11.54 43.77 -12.40
C GLU A 747 13.07 43.65 -12.38
N ILE A 748 13.61 43.13 -11.27
CA ILE A 748 14.99 42.65 -11.18
C ILE A 748 14.94 41.20 -10.70
N GLU A 749 15.55 40.28 -11.46
CA GLU A 749 15.81 38.91 -11.03
C GLU A 749 17.19 38.85 -10.36
N TYR A 750 17.25 38.27 -9.18
CA TYR A 750 18.48 38.16 -8.40
C TYR A 750 18.62 36.79 -7.72
N VAL A 751 19.85 36.48 -7.34
CA VAL A 751 20.23 35.33 -6.51
C VAL A 751 21.14 35.82 -5.39
N ILE A 752 21.26 35.02 -4.34
CA ILE A 752 22.16 35.29 -3.22
C ILE A 752 23.10 34.12 -2.98
N TYR A 753 24.26 34.42 -2.38
CA TYR A 753 25.24 33.42 -1.97
C TYR A 753 25.37 33.35 -0.46
N ASP A 754 25.45 32.12 0.06
CA ASP A 754 25.77 31.88 1.46
C ASP A 754 27.28 32.02 1.72
N ALA A 755 27.70 31.80 2.96
CA ALA A 755 29.11 31.88 3.33
C ALA A 755 30.01 30.78 2.72
N GLU A 756 29.42 29.72 2.15
CA GLU A 756 30.11 28.63 1.45
C GLU A 756 30.06 28.76 -0.08
N ALA A 757 29.55 29.89 -0.58
CA ALA A 757 29.43 30.21 -2.00
C ALA A 757 28.38 29.39 -2.76
N GLU A 758 27.42 28.78 -2.07
CA GLU A 758 26.28 28.14 -2.75
C GLU A 758 25.25 29.20 -3.17
N GLU A 759 24.72 29.03 -4.38
CA GLU A 759 23.77 29.96 -4.99
C GLU A 759 22.32 29.59 -4.60
N SER A 760 21.51 30.59 -4.25
CA SER A 760 20.06 30.40 -4.08
C SER A 760 19.35 30.09 -5.39
N LYS A 761 18.11 29.62 -5.31
CA LYS A 761 17.15 29.80 -6.43
C LYS A 761 16.95 31.29 -6.70
N SER A 762 16.67 31.65 -7.96
CA SER A 762 16.33 33.04 -8.32
C SER A 762 15.08 33.53 -7.60
N ALA A 763 15.11 34.80 -7.20
CA ALA A 763 13.97 35.55 -6.69
C ALA A 763 13.80 36.87 -7.47
N MET A 764 12.65 37.51 -7.30
CA MET A 764 12.29 38.75 -7.99
C MET A 764 12.19 39.91 -7.02
N MET A 765 12.72 41.07 -7.41
CA MET A 765 12.34 42.36 -6.83
C MET A 765 11.36 43.05 -7.78
N TYR A 766 10.15 43.28 -7.32
CA TYR A 766 9.11 44.03 -8.04
C TYR A 766 9.05 45.47 -7.55
N PHE A 767 9.03 46.41 -8.49
CA PHE A 767 8.84 47.83 -8.22
C PHE A 767 7.49 48.26 -8.79
N THR A 768 6.45 48.16 -7.96
CA THR A 768 5.05 48.34 -8.36
C THR A 768 4.60 49.77 -8.13
N ASN A 769 3.99 50.38 -9.14
CA ASN A 769 3.51 51.76 -9.08
C ASN A 769 2.10 51.86 -8.48
N THR A 770 1.85 52.88 -7.66
CA THR A 770 0.50 53.21 -7.15
C THR A 770 -0.44 53.78 -8.21
N ALA A 771 0.02 54.02 -9.44
CA ALA A 771 -0.78 54.49 -10.57
C ALA A 771 -1.95 53.53 -10.86
N LYS A 772 -3.18 53.99 -10.70
CA LYS A 772 -4.36 53.21 -11.12
C LYS A 772 -4.48 53.27 -12.64
N ASN A 773 -4.63 52.11 -13.28
CA ASN A 773 -4.95 52.02 -14.69
C ASN A 773 -6.40 52.51 -14.91
N THR A 774 -6.57 53.73 -15.41
CA THR A 774 -7.89 54.36 -15.64
C THR A 774 -8.72 53.71 -16.77
N ASN A 775 -8.25 52.61 -17.35
CA ASN A 775 -8.99 51.85 -18.38
C ASN A 775 -9.73 50.60 -17.84
N THR A 776 -10.13 50.59 -16.56
CA THR A 776 -10.96 49.50 -15.99
C THR A 776 -12.31 49.98 -15.42
N GLU A 777 -12.78 51.15 -15.84
CA GLU A 777 -14.20 51.52 -15.73
C GLU A 777 -14.89 51.44 -17.11
N ALA A 778 -14.90 50.24 -17.69
CA ALA A 778 -15.89 49.87 -18.69
C ALA A 778 -16.17 48.35 -18.57
N SER A 779 -17.45 48.05 -18.34
CA SER A 779 -18.06 46.73 -18.16
C SER A 779 -17.45 45.58 -18.99
N GLY A 780 -16.99 44.54 -18.28
CA GLY A 780 -16.60 43.25 -18.83
C GLY A 780 -15.83 42.43 -17.80
N GLY A 781 -16.51 41.50 -17.12
CA GLY A 781 -15.98 40.75 -15.99
C GLY A 781 -14.70 39.97 -16.31
N GLY A 782 -13.56 40.49 -15.84
CA GLY A 782 -12.27 39.82 -15.77
C GLY A 782 -11.79 39.90 -14.33
N GLY A 783 -11.81 38.76 -13.63
CA GLY A 783 -11.69 38.68 -12.18
C GLY A 783 -10.34 39.14 -11.64
N SER A 784 -10.37 40.08 -10.70
CA SER A 784 -9.28 40.30 -9.76
C SER A 784 -9.13 39.03 -8.91
N MET A 785 -7.99 38.37 -9.03
CA MET A 785 -7.58 37.38 -8.05
C MET A 785 -7.13 38.09 -6.77
N GLY A 786 -8.07 38.30 -5.84
CA GLY A 786 -7.70 38.60 -4.45
C GLY A 786 -6.92 37.44 -3.85
N GLY A 787 -6.12 37.68 -2.80
CA GLY A 787 -5.19 36.71 -2.19
C GLY A 787 -5.75 35.33 -1.78
N LEU A 788 -7.08 35.13 -1.82
CA LEU A 788 -7.72 33.81 -1.69
C LEU A 788 -7.66 32.97 -2.98
N GLY A 789 -7.54 33.58 -4.15
CA GLY A 789 -7.45 32.89 -5.43
C GLY A 789 -6.07 32.26 -5.67
N VAL A 790 -4.99 32.88 -5.19
CA VAL A 790 -3.62 32.35 -5.36
C VAL A 790 -3.43 31.07 -4.54
N LEU A 791 -4.09 30.97 -3.40
CA LEU A 791 -4.21 29.73 -2.63
C LEU A 791 -5.03 28.65 -3.37
N GLY A 792 -6.02 29.05 -4.18
CA GLY A 792 -6.80 28.16 -5.05
C GLY A 792 -6.06 27.68 -6.31
N LEU A 793 -5.09 28.43 -6.82
CA LEU A 793 -4.28 28.01 -7.98
C LEU A 793 -3.05 27.18 -7.58
N LEU A 794 -2.48 27.43 -6.39
CA LEU A 794 -1.43 26.58 -5.83
C LEU A 794 -1.96 25.19 -5.45
N SER A 795 -3.22 25.09 -4.99
CA SER A 795 -3.87 23.80 -4.72
C SER A 795 -4.15 23.01 -6.01
N LEU A 796 -4.54 23.66 -7.11
CA LEU A 796 -4.74 23.03 -8.43
C LEU A 796 -3.43 22.64 -9.13
N ALA A 797 -2.35 23.40 -8.94
CA ALA A 797 -1.02 23.04 -9.44
C ALA A 797 -0.44 21.81 -8.69
N TRP A 798 -0.66 21.72 -7.38
CA TRP A 798 -0.29 20.55 -6.58
C TRP A 798 -1.17 19.32 -6.90
N PHE A 799 -2.45 19.53 -7.25
CA PHE A 799 -3.35 18.47 -7.72
C PHE A 799 -2.97 17.93 -9.12
N ARG A 800 -2.44 18.77 -10.01
CA ARG A 800 -1.96 18.35 -11.35
C ARG A 800 -0.60 17.64 -11.31
N GLN A 801 0.28 17.94 -10.35
CA GLN A 801 1.56 17.25 -10.19
C GLN A 801 1.44 15.83 -9.57
N ARG A 802 0.29 15.49 -8.97
CA ARG A 802 -0.02 14.12 -8.49
C ARG A 802 -0.59 13.18 -9.56
N ARG A 803 -0.82 13.65 -10.81
CA ARG A 803 -1.27 12.80 -11.93
C ARG A 803 -0.14 12.15 -12.74
N LYS A 804 1.12 12.35 -12.34
CA LYS A 804 2.27 11.59 -12.83
C LYS A 804 3.18 11.22 -11.66
N ILE A 805 2.81 10.15 -10.96
CA ILE A 805 3.65 9.10 -10.33
C ILE A 805 2.67 8.06 -9.82
#